data_AF-A0A5C9E243-F1
#
_entry.id   AF-A0A5C9E243-F1
#
_cell.length_a   1.000
_cell.length_b   1.000
_cell.length_c   1.000
_cell.angle_alpha   90.00
_cell.angle_beta   90.00
_cell.angle_gamma   90.00
#
_symmetry.space_group_name_H-M   'P 1'
#
loop_
_entity.id
_entity.type
_entity.pdbx_description
1 polymer ?
#
loop_
_entity_poly.entity_id
_entity_poly.type
_entity_poly.pdbx_seq_one_letter_code
_entity_poly.pdbx_strand_id
1 'polypeptide(L)'
;MVKNSRTYREISLLYIISLLLSIVTNFIIIIVMRFFGSEMYPFFITLYIWIAAYMLLLSVLLRGIRFDYLSFLSNRNMLIIISILTIGSRAMFLGMNEFISLDSLWYLDFGNFMANGNIPYYDFYFPYPPVFGYFIYLIYILVPSVDSFRILAISFDVLVVILLWRVVVRKSSSSWGNFVGLAYAMLPMSVIESGWNGHFESMVAFFVLLSVYFLLCNRHVLSGVLLGLATATKLFPGLLLPVFVFYFRTWRSRIEFVISTVISALLSLLPFLVPIWLRSDDTTATASFNDTSGIIEIMLKSVFDPTAHPLIITVLLFTGIGFLILAIIIQFLRDNDNDNVLPYNIVSGVFGVVLIAMGMIAGWYPLSLESRLVYWRYPADVGIVRAITAGAAGLVIISMAYRRWKRGELEWVSKETLLILVSTVLLLMLSMTREVFYGWYLLWSIPLLFLLNDRRLFLMAILALLLIYPSYTHDNFNSLGYEEERIWSEEFNSAQGWSKYINRSNSGIPSGVITAETYIDESRGHFSIDTSSVSDAQKLDNVSIVFKKNYAFRVEKETEFVIRLTCSWDPTFGQYADMSLDFFGEDTQGHAIKGTIIPMTSAITNLTNLLWRFSFSSILNCNTSCIIDELVLTVYPVRMGEYRYSIDYMYTTRAGPLNPRYILISITLVTISFAAYVLLNIELHWAVSGKRHC
;
A
#
# COMPACT_ATOMS: atom_id res chain seq x y z
N MET A 1 16.93 -41.28 -28.34
CA MET A 1 17.26 -42.04 -27.12
C MET A 1 16.00 -42.20 -26.28
N VAL A 2 15.50 -43.42 -26.20
CA VAL A 2 14.29 -43.80 -25.45
C VAL A 2 14.62 -43.74 -23.96
N LYS A 3 14.32 -42.60 -23.31
CA LYS A 3 14.41 -42.49 -21.84
C LYS A 3 13.30 -43.34 -21.22
N ASN A 4 13.67 -44.17 -20.25
CA ASN A 4 12.83 -45.13 -19.53
C ASN A 4 11.48 -44.50 -19.12
N SER A 5 10.39 -44.92 -19.77
CA SER A 5 9.06 -44.28 -19.64
C SER A 5 8.48 -44.36 -18.22
N ARG A 6 8.91 -45.36 -17.44
CA ARG A 6 8.48 -45.59 -16.05
C ARG A 6 9.03 -44.56 -15.07
N THR A 7 10.34 -44.30 -15.11
CA THR A 7 11.00 -43.28 -14.28
C THR A 7 10.45 -41.88 -14.58
N TYR A 8 10.16 -41.59 -15.85
CA TYR A 8 9.55 -40.31 -16.23
C TYR A 8 8.12 -40.16 -15.68
N ARG A 9 7.31 -41.24 -15.72
CA ARG A 9 5.97 -41.25 -15.14
C ARG A 9 6.00 -41.00 -13.63
N GLU A 10 6.90 -41.67 -12.91
CA GLU A 10 7.07 -41.52 -11.46
C GLU A 10 7.49 -40.10 -11.09
N ILE A 11 8.44 -39.51 -11.81
CA ILE A 11 8.85 -38.12 -11.59
C ILE A 11 7.66 -37.19 -11.91
N SER A 12 6.98 -37.33 -13.05
CA SER A 12 5.83 -36.48 -13.38
C SER A 12 4.71 -36.53 -12.34
N LEU A 13 4.45 -37.70 -11.75
CA LEU A 13 3.47 -37.89 -10.69
C LEU A 13 3.87 -37.13 -9.42
N LEU A 14 5.15 -37.17 -9.03
CA LEU A 14 5.66 -36.44 -7.87
C LEU A 14 5.49 -34.92 -8.02
N TYR A 15 5.71 -34.37 -9.21
CA TYR A 15 5.49 -32.94 -9.48
C TYR A 15 4.00 -32.57 -9.44
N ILE A 16 3.12 -33.41 -9.98
CA ILE A 16 1.67 -33.20 -9.89
C ILE A 16 1.21 -33.23 -8.43
N ILE A 17 1.68 -34.20 -7.63
CA ILE A 17 1.37 -34.28 -6.20
C ILE A 17 1.88 -33.04 -5.47
N SER A 18 3.12 -32.61 -5.75
CA SER A 18 3.69 -31.40 -5.15
C SER A 18 2.90 -30.14 -5.51
N LEU A 19 2.41 -30.04 -6.75
CA LEU A 19 1.57 -28.94 -7.21
C LEU A 19 0.20 -28.93 -6.53
N LEU A 20 -0.45 -30.09 -6.42
CA LEU A 20 -1.73 -30.21 -5.73
C LEU A 20 -1.57 -29.92 -4.24
N LEU A 21 -0.51 -30.42 -3.62
CA LEU A 21 -0.18 -30.11 -2.23
C LEU A 21 0.09 -28.62 -2.04
N SER A 22 0.72 -27.95 -3.03
CA SER A 22 0.88 -26.49 -3.03
C SER A 22 -0.45 -25.77 -2.97
N ILE A 23 -1.34 -26.08 -3.91
CA ILE A 23 -2.65 -25.46 -3.99
C ILE A 23 -3.43 -25.70 -2.69
N VAL A 24 -3.50 -26.94 -2.22
CA VAL A 24 -4.21 -27.29 -0.98
C VAL A 24 -3.61 -26.57 0.23
N THR A 25 -2.28 -26.53 0.36
CA THR A 25 -1.61 -25.80 1.44
C THR A 25 -1.93 -24.31 1.42
N ASN A 26 -1.95 -23.68 0.23
CA ASN A 26 -2.34 -22.28 0.08
C ASN A 26 -3.77 -22.05 0.59
N PHE A 27 -4.73 -22.88 0.17
CA PHE A 27 -6.13 -22.74 0.61
C PHE A 27 -6.31 -22.99 2.11
N ILE A 28 -5.62 -23.97 2.70
CA ILE A 28 -5.63 -24.19 4.15
C ILE A 28 -5.11 -22.94 4.88
N ILE A 29 -4.00 -22.37 4.42
CA ILE A 29 -3.42 -21.18 5.02
C ILE A 29 -4.34 -19.96 4.86
N ILE A 30 -5.00 -19.80 3.71
CA ILE A 30 -6.01 -18.75 3.49
C ILE A 30 -7.17 -18.90 4.49
N ILE A 31 -7.65 -20.12 4.73
CA ILE A 31 -8.69 -20.38 5.72
C ILE A 31 -8.21 -20.00 7.13
N VAL A 32 -6.99 -20.42 7.52
CA VAL A 32 -6.39 -20.02 8.80
C VAL A 32 -6.30 -18.49 8.89
N MET A 33 -5.85 -17.83 7.83
CA MET A 33 -5.73 -16.39 7.75
C MET A 33 -7.09 -15.68 7.89
N ARG A 34 -8.16 -16.21 7.29
CA ARG A 34 -9.53 -15.69 7.45
C ARG A 34 -10.00 -15.69 8.90
N PHE A 35 -9.71 -16.74 9.66
CA PHE A 35 -10.22 -16.91 11.02
C PHE A 35 -9.31 -16.30 12.11
N PHE A 36 -8.00 -16.25 11.88
CA PHE A 36 -7.03 -15.87 12.91
C PHE A 36 -6.12 -14.71 12.48
N GLY A 37 -6.12 -14.34 11.20
CA GLY A 37 -5.22 -13.29 10.69
C GLY A 37 -5.63 -11.88 11.10
N SER A 38 -6.78 -11.70 11.77
CA SER A 38 -7.18 -10.43 12.38
C SER A 38 -6.44 -10.14 13.69
N GLU A 39 -5.50 -11.02 14.08
CA GLU A 39 -4.53 -10.79 15.14
C GLU A 39 -3.11 -10.69 14.54
N MET A 40 -2.29 -9.72 14.98
CA MET A 40 -0.97 -9.44 14.38
C MET A 40 -0.04 -10.66 14.31
N TYR A 41 0.19 -11.31 15.45
CA TYR A 41 1.19 -12.36 15.52
C TYR A 41 0.73 -13.61 14.80
N PRO A 42 -0.51 -14.08 14.98
CA PRO A 42 -1.08 -15.11 14.12
C PRO A 42 -1.01 -14.75 12.63
N PHE A 43 -1.28 -13.50 12.24
CA PHE A 43 -1.10 -13.03 10.88
C PHE A 43 0.34 -13.21 10.39
N PHE A 44 1.34 -12.67 11.12
CA PHE A 44 2.74 -12.77 10.72
C PHE A 44 3.25 -14.21 10.71
N ILE A 45 2.94 -15.01 11.72
CA ILE A 45 3.33 -16.42 11.77
C ILE A 45 2.74 -17.17 10.57
N THR A 46 1.44 -17.00 10.33
CA THR A 46 0.73 -17.62 9.20
C THR A 46 1.30 -17.17 7.86
N LEU A 47 1.57 -15.86 7.70
CA LEU A 47 2.18 -15.28 6.51
C LEU A 47 3.58 -15.86 6.26
N TYR A 48 4.45 -15.96 7.27
CA TYR A 48 5.80 -16.49 7.08
C TYR A 48 5.79 -17.99 6.78
N ILE A 49 4.90 -18.76 7.42
CA ILE A 49 4.65 -20.16 7.05
C ILE A 49 4.19 -20.24 5.59
N TRP A 50 3.29 -19.35 5.17
CA TRP A 50 2.82 -19.26 3.79
C TRP A 50 3.96 -19.00 2.82
N ILE A 51 4.79 -17.99 3.09
CA ILE A 51 5.93 -17.62 2.25
C ILE A 51 6.90 -18.79 2.15
N ALA A 52 7.24 -19.46 3.26
CA ALA A 52 8.14 -20.60 3.26
C ALA A 52 7.58 -21.78 2.45
N ALA A 53 6.30 -22.12 2.65
CA ALA A 53 5.63 -23.15 1.87
C ALA A 53 5.62 -22.79 0.37
N TYR A 54 5.15 -21.59 0.04
CA TYR A 54 5.09 -21.08 -1.34
C TYR A 54 6.46 -21.15 -2.02
N MET A 55 7.53 -20.71 -1.36
CA MET A 55 8.87 -20.72 -1.93
C MET A 55 9.45 -22.12 -2.09
N LEU A 56 9.22 -23.02 -1.12
CA LEU A 56 9.63 -24.42 -1.24
C LEU A 56 8.98 -25.05 -2.47
N LEU A 57 7.67 -24.83 -2.63
CA LEU A 57 6.89 -25.37 -3.73
C LEU A 57 7.35 -24.80 -5.08
N LEU A 58 7.56 -23.49 -5.16
CA LEU A 58 8.09 -22.83 -6.35
C LEU A 58 9.48 -23.37 -6.72
N SER A 59 10.34 -23.59 -5.73
CA SER A 59 11.70 -24.11 -5.92
C SER A 59 11.68 -25.56 -6.42
N VAL A 60 10.84 -26.42 -5.84
CA VAL A 60 10.64 -27.81 -6.28
C VAL A 60 10.12 -27.86 -7.72
N LEU A 61 9.13 -27.03 -8.07
CA LEU A 61 8.58 -26.99 -9.43
C LEU A 61 9.60 -26.50 -10.47
N LEU A 62 10.56 -25.66 -10.07
CA LEU A 62 11.63 -25.20 -10.94
C LEU A 62 12.81 -26.17 -11.07
N ARG A 63 12.85 -27.21 -10.22
CA ARG A 63 14.01 -28.08 -9.97
C ARG A 63 14.28 -29.10 -11.06
N GLY A 64 13.30 -29.53 -11.83
CA GLY A 64 13.54 -30.63 -12.75
C GLY A 64 12.37 -30.89 -13.67
N ILE A 65 12.72 -31.25 -14.92
CA ILE A 65 11.85 -31.43 -16.08
C ILE A 65 11.63 -30.10 -16.85
N ARG A 66 11.91 -30.10 -18.17
CA ARG A 66 11.43 -29.01 -19.04
C ARG A 66 9.92 -28.98 -18.88
N PHE A 67 9.32 -27.87 -18.42
CA PHE A 67 7.85 -27.76 -18.22
C PHE A 67 7.00 -28.33 -19.36
N ASP A 68 7.53 -28.33 -20.58
CA ASP A 68 6.98 -28.96 -21.79
C ASP A 68 6.60 -30.44 -21.64
N TYR A 69 7.18 -31.13 -20.66
CA TYR A 69 7.00 -32.55 -20.34
C TYR A 69 5.89 -32.82 -19.31
N LEU A 70 5.45 -31.79 -18.58
CA LEU A 70 4.31 -31.88 -17.66
C LEU A 70 3.03 -31.68 -18.47
N SER A 71 2.46 -32.78 -18.99
CA SER A 71 1.27 -32.76 -19.86
C SER A 71 0.06 -32.05 -19.24
N PHE A 72 -0.04 -32.02 -17.90
CA PHE A 72 -1.06 -31.25 -17.18
C PHE A 72 -0.89 -29.74 -17.39
N LEU A 73 0.35 -29.22 -17.29
CA LEU A 73 0.65 -27.81 -17.51
C LEU A 73 0.64 -27.42 -18.99
N SER A 74 0.59 -28.35 -19.93
CA SER A 74 0.37 -28.02 -21.35
C SER A 74 -1.11 -28.02 -21.76
N ASN A 75 -2.02 -28.30 -20.82
CA ASN A 75 -3.45 -28.32 -21.09
C ASN A 75 -3.98 -26.91 -21.45
N ARG A 76 -4.73 -26.81 -22.54
CA ARG A 76 -5.36 -25.57 -23.00
C ARG A 76 -6.36 -24.99 -21.99
N ASN A 77 -6.97 -25.85 -21.17
CA ASN A 77 -7.92 -25.45 -20.13
C ASN A 77 -7.23 -24.97 -18.84
N MET A 78 -5.91 -25.08 -18.74
CA MET A 78 -5.18 -24.72 -17.52
C MET A 78 -5.35 -23.23 -17.19
N LEU A 79 -5.44 -22.35 -18.19
CA LEU A 79 -5.70 -20.93 -17.94
C LEU A 79 -7.04 -20.70 -17.23
N ILE A 80 -8.08 -21.46 -17.58
CA ILE A 80 -9.40 -21.40 -16.92
C ILE A 80 -9.26 -21.84 -15.46
N ILE A 81 -8.55 -22.96 -15.21
CA ILE A 81 -8.30 -23.45 -13.85
C ILE A 81 -7.54 -22.40 -13.04
N ILE A 82 -6.50 -21.80 -13.60
CA ILE A 82 -5.72 -20.74 -12.94
C ILE A 82 -6.63 -19.55 -12.62
N SER A 83 -7.48 -19.10 -13.56
CA SER A 83 -8.43 -18.01 -13.30
C SER A 83 -9.42 -18.36 -12.18
N ILE A 84 -9.95 -19.59 -12.14
CA ILE A 84 -10.81 -20.08 -11.05
C ILE A 84 -10.06 -20.08 -9.72
N LEU A 85 -8.81 -20.54 -9.70
CA LEU A 85 -7.97 -20.54 -8.50
C LEU A 85 -7.67 -19.11 -8.02
N THR A 86 -7.41 -18.18 -8.94
CA THR A 86 -7.22 -16.76 -8.63
C THR A 86 -8.46 -16.17 -7.95
N ILE A 87 -9.65 -16.43 -8.51
CA ILE A 87 -10.92 -15.97 -7.92
C ILE A 87 -11.13 -16.65 -6.56
N GLY A 88 -11.04 -17.97 -6.50
CA GLY A 88 -11.34 -18.75 -5.30
C GLY A 88 -10.46 -18.39 -4.11
N SER A 89 -9.15 -18.21 -4.33
CA SER A 89 -8.22 -17.87 -3.23
C SER A 89 -8.48 -16.50 -2.63
N ARG A 90 -9.01 -15.54 -3.40
CA ARG A 90 -9.28 -14.16 -2.96
C ARG A 90 -10.72 -13.97 -2.49
N ALA A 91 -11.68 -14.62 -3.15
CA ALA A 91 -13.10 -14.58 -2.79
C ALA A 91 -13.36 -15.16 -1.38
N MET A 92 -12.42 -15.98 -0.88
CA MET A 92 -12.40 -16.43 0.50
C MET A 92 -12.27 -15.32 1.54
N PHE A 93 -12.07 -14.05 1.17
CA PHE A 93 -12.11 -12.92 2.12
C PHE A 93 -13.40 -12.09 2.01
N LEU A 94 -14.30 -12.40 1.07
CA LEU A 94 -15.58 -11.70 0.96
C LEU A 94 -16.43 -11.91 2.23
N GLY A 95 -17.12 -10.85 2.63
CA GLY A 95 -17.92 -10.78 3.85
C GLY A 95 -17.12 -10.65 5.15
N MET A 96 -15.79 -10.49 5.10
CA MET A 96 -14.99 -10.17 6.28
C MET A 96 -15.12 -8.69 6.64
N ASN A 97 -15.36 -8.43 7.92
CA ASN A 97 -15.51 -7.09 8.49
C ASN A 97 -14.26 -6.65 9.27
N GLU A 98 -13.32 -7.57 9.49
CA GLU A 98 -12.01 -7.28 10.03
C GLU A 98 -11.13 -6.70 8.93
N PHE A 99 -10.58 -5.51 9.17
CA PHE A 99 -9.74 -4.81 8.21
C PHE A 99 -8.31 -4.73 8.72
N ILE A 100 -7.35 -5.13 7.88
CA ILE A 100 -5.92 -4.94 8.13
C ILE A 100 -5.38 -3.66 7.45
N SER A 101 -6.24 -2.96 6.69
CA SER A 101 -6.04 -1.65 6.03
C SER A 101 -7.34 -0.85 6.03
N LEU A 102 -7.26 0.47 6.23
CA LEU A 102 -8.43 1.37 6.19
C LEU A 102 -8.79 1.87 4.79
N ASP A 103 -7.93 1.66 3.78
CA ASP A 103 -8.10 2.23 2.44
C ASP A 103 -9.45 1.90 1.80
N SER A 104 -9.96 0.67 1.98
CA SER A 104 -11.25 0.27 1.40
C SER A 104 -12.44 1.02 1.97
N LEU A 105 -12.35 1.48 3.22
CA LEU A 105 -13.34 2.35 3.85
C LEU A 105 -13.24 3.76 3.27
N TRP A 106 -12.02 4.27 3.07
CA TRP A 106 -11.81 5.56 2.41
C TRP A 106 -12.35 5.58 0.98
N TYR A 107 -12.27 4.46 0.25
CA TYR A 107 -12.88 4.37 -1.09
C TYR A 107 -14.39 4.58 -1.03
N LEU A 108 -15.08 4.05 -0.02
CA LEU A 108 -16.51 4.27 0.17
C LEU A 108 -16.81 5.74 0.47
N ASP A 109 -16.03 6.36 1.37
CA ASP A 109 -16.17 7.79 1.69
C ASP A 109 -15.99 8.66 0.44
N PHE A 110 -14.93 8.43 -0.35
CA PHE A 110 -14.67 9.17 -1.58
C PHE A 110 -15.78 8.98 -2.63
N GLY A 111 -16.26 7.75 -2.81
CA GLY A 111 -17.35 7.44 -3.73
C GLY A 111 -18.63 8.17 -3.36
N ASN A 112 -18.94 8.18 -2.07
CA ASN A 112 -20.06 8.94 -1.55
C ASN A 112 -19.89 10.45 -1.79
N PHE A 113 -18.72 11.02 -1.47
CA PHE A 113 -18.49 12.46 -1.65
C PHE A 113 -18.78 12.87 -3.10
N MET A 114 -18.30 12.08 -4.06
CA MET A 114 -18.57 12.28 -5.48
C MET A 114 -20.05 12.12 -5.84
N ALA A 115 -20.76 11.16 -5.25
CA ALA A 115 -22.20 10.97 -5.45
C ALA A 115 -23.04 12.16 -4.93
N ASN A 116 -22.55 12.86 -3.91
CA ASN A 116 -23.19 14.05 -3.36
C ASN A 116 -22.76 15.36 -4.03
N GLY A 117 -22.09 15.29 -5.18
CA GLY A 117 -21.70 16.44 -5.99
C GLY A 117 -20.40 17.13 -5.55
N ASN A 118 -19.68 16.59 -4.56
CA ASN A 118 -18.36 17.10 -4.21
C ASN A 118 -17.33 16.66 -5.26
N ILE A 119 -16.48 17.59 -5.67
CA ILE A 119 -15.49 17.41 -6.70
C ILE A 119 -14.15 17.03 -6.05
N PRO A 120 -13.56 15.86 -6.38
CA PRO A 120 -12.23 15.49 -5.92
C PRO A 120 -11.20 16.57 -6.20
N TYR A 121 -10.20 16.68 -5.33
CA TYR A 121 -9.11 17.68 -5.39
C TYR A 121 -9.52 19.14 -5.14
N TYR A 122 -10.82 19.44 -5.10
CA TYR A 122 -11.34 20.78 -4.86
C TYR A 122 -12.13 20.86 -3.56
N ASP A 123 -13.18 20.04 -3.41
CA ASP A 123 -14.03 20.03 -2.22
C ASP A 123 -13.47 19.14 -1.09
N PHE A 124 -12.60 18.18 -1.42
CA PHE A 124 -11.98 17.30 -0.43
C PHE A 124 -10.63 16.75 -0.89
N TYR A 125 -9.81 16.33 0.08
CA TYR A 125 -8.54 15.67 -0.18
C TYR A 125 -8.76 14.30 -0.86
N PHE A 126 -8.22 14.16 -2.07
CA PHE A 126 -8.26 12.90 -2.80
C PHE A 126 -6.82 12.49 -3.19
N PRO A 127 -6.28 11.40 -2.60
CA PRO A 127 -4.87 11.04 -2.73
C PRO A 127 -4.53 10.29 -4.03
N TYR A 128 -5.53 9.96 -4.85
CA TYR A 128 -5.35 9.09 -6.00
C TYR A 128 -5.47 9.87 -7.31
N PRO A 129 -4.81 9.42 -8.38
CA PRO A 129 -5.07 9.89 -9.73
C PRO A 129 -6.49 9.59 -10.25
N PRO A 130 -6.92 10.28 -11.32
CA PRO A 130 -8.33 10.36 -11.72
C PRO A 130 -8.99 9.04 -12.10
N VAL A 131 -8.23 8.13 -12.75
CA VAL A 131 -8.80 6.90 -13.29
C VAL A 131 -9.37 6.04 -12.17
N PHE A 132 -8.69 5.95 -11.03
CA PHE A 132 -9.22 5.20 -9.90
C PHE A 132 -10.45 5.87 -9.29
N GLY A 133 -10.50 7.22 -9.27
CA GLY A 133 -11.68 7.99 -8.88
C GLY A 133 -12.93 7.61 -9.66
N TYR A 134 -12.83 7.34 -10.96
CA TYR A 134 -13.97 6.87 -11.77
C TYR A 134 -14.48 5.49 -11.33
N PHE A 135 -13.58 4.58 -10.99
CA PHE A 135 -13.97 3.26 -10.50
C PHE A 135 -14.58 3.33 -9.11
N ILE A 136 -14.03 4.20 -8.24
CA ILE A 136 -14.64 4.49 -6.93
C ILE A 136 -16.07 4.99 -7.10
N TYR A 137 -16.28 6.02 -7.93
CA TYR A 137 -17.60 6.57 -8.18
C TYR A 137 -18.56 5.52 -8.77
N LEU A 138 -18.12 4.77 -9.79
CA LEU A 138 -18.91 3.73 -10.44
C LEU A 138 -19.31 2.62 -9.46
N ILE A 139 -18.37 2.13 -8.65
CA ILE A 139 -18.67 1.11 -7.63
C ILE A 139 -19.69 1.65 -6.65
N TYR A 140 -19.48 2.89 -6.19
CA TYR A 140 -20.35 3.51 -5.20
C TYR A 140 -21.80 3.63 -5.68
N ILE A 141 -22.04 4.11 -6.90
CA ILE A 141 -23.41 4.26 -7.43
C ILE A 141 -24.08 2.92 -7.76
N LEU A 142 -23.31 1.86 -7.97
CA LEU A 142 -23.85 0.53 -8.29
C LEU A 142 -24.13 -0.28 -7.02
N VAL A 143 -23.10 -0.49 -6.21
CA VAL A 143 -23.15 -1.30 -4.97
C VAL A 143 -22.08 -0.76 -4.00
N PRO A 144 -22.40 0.19 -3.12
CA PRO A 144 -21.44 0.81 -2.21
C PRO A 144 -21.08 -0.14 -1.06
N SER A 145 -20.10 -1.02 -1.29
CA SER A 145 -19.58 -1.92 -0.25
C SER A 145 -18.08 -2.17 -0.41
N VAL A 146 -17.40 -2.53 0.69
CA VAL A 146 -15.99 -2.95 0.65
C VAL A 146 -15.81 -4.19 -0.23
N ASP A 147 -16.76 -5.12 -0.18
CA ASP A 147 -16.73 -6.32 -1.03
C ASP A 147 -16.78 -5.99 -2.52
N SER A 148 -17.46 -4.91 -2.94
CA SER A 148 -17.42 -4.46 -4.34
C SER A 148 -16.00 -4.05 -4.77
N PHE A 149 -15.22 -3.41 -3.90
CA PHE A 149 -13.82 -3.09 -4.17
C PHE A 149 -12.93 -4.34 -4.21
N ARG A 150 -13.17 -5.31 -3.32
CA ARG A 150 -12.52 -6.63 -3.38
C ARG A 150 -12.81 -7.34 -4.70
N ILE A 151 -14.07 -7.35 -5.15
CA ILE A 151 -14.47 -7.94 -6.43
C ILE A 151 -13.78 -7.24 -7.61
N LEU A 152 -13.67 -5.90 -7.58
CA LEU A 152 -12.92 -5.16 -8.59
C LEU A 152 -11.45 -5.60 -8.63
N ALA A 153 -10.79 -5.63 -7.48
CA ALA A 153 -9.39 -6.03 -7.36
C ALA A 153 -9.15 -7.48 -7.85
N ILE A 154 -10.04 -8.40 -7.48
CA ILE A 154 -10.03 -9.81 -7.93
C ILE A 154 -10.18 -9.90 -9.44
N SER A 155 -11.09 -9.12 -10.03
CA SER A 155 -11.32 -9.11 -11.47
C SER A 155 -10.07 -8.67 -12.23
N PHE A 156 -9.38 -7.64 -11.75
CA PHE A 156 -8.11 -7.21 -12.32
C PHE A 156 -6.98 -8.22 -12.10
N ASP A 157 -6.93 -8.94 -10.98
CA ASP A 157 -5.95 -10.03 -10.79
C ASP A 157 -6.13 -11.16 -11.81
N VAL A 158 -7.37 -11.50 -12.16
CA VAL A 158 -7.65 -12.46 -13.25
C VAL A 158 -7.10 -11.93 -14.58
N LEU A 159 -7.31 -10.64 -14.87
CA LEU A 159 -6.77 -10.01 -16.08
C LEU A 159 -5.23 -9.96 -16.08
N VAL A 160 -4.61 -9.68 -14.93
CA VAL A 160 -3.15 -9.74 -14.74
C VAL A 160 -2.63 -11.14 -15.04
N VAL A 161 -3.25 -12.19 -14.49
CA VAL A 161 -2.88 -13.59 -14.77
C VAL A 161 -2.96 -13.92 -16.26
N ILE A 162 -4.08 -13.57 -16.91
CA ILE A 162 -4.29 -13.84 -18.34
C ILE A 162 -3.22 -13.13 -19.18
N LEU A 163 -2.89 -11.89 -18.80
CA LEU A 163 -1.94 -11.08 -19.53
C LEU A 163 -0.49 -11.55 -19.31
N LEU A 164 -0.12 -11.87 -18.06
CA LEU A 164 1.15 -12.51 -17.73
C LEU A 164 1.33 -13.79 -18.54
N TRP A 165 0.33 -14.67 -18.50
CA TRP A 165 0.33 -15.90 -19.28
C TRP A 165 0.57 -15.59 -20.76
N ARG A 166 -0.17 -14.65 -21.35
CA ARG A 166 -0.06 -14.28 -22.77
C ARG A 166 1.31 -13.73 -23.14
N VAL A 167 1.91 -12.88 -22.31
CA VAL A 167 3.27 -12.35 -22.53
C VAL A 167 4.29 -13.49 -22.46
N VAL A 168 4.18 -14.36 -21.47
CA VAL A 168 5.11 -15.48 -21.27
C VAL A 168 5.02 -16.50 -22.40
N VAL A 169 3.82 -16.89 -22.83
CA VAL A 169 3.62 -17.84 -23.93
C VAL A 169 4.21 -17.31 -25.24
N ARG A 170 4.13 -16.00 -25.49
CA ARG A 170 4.74 -15.38 -26.68
C ARG A 170 6.28 -15.46 -26.67
N LYS A 171 6.90 -15.42 -25.48
CA LYS A 171 8.37 -15.40 -25.31
C LYS A 171 8.96 -16.80 -25.09
N SER A 172 8.16 -17.76 -24.63
CA SER A 172 8.64 -19.06 -24.15
C SER A 172 7.66 -20.17 -24.57
N SER A 173 7.08 -20.92 -23.63
CA SER A 173 6.15 -22.01 -23.92
C SER A 173 4.84 -21.89 -23.12
N SER A 174 3.78 -22.57 -23.59
CA SER A 174 2.49 -22.63 -22.89
C SER A 174 2.63 -23.20 -21.48
N SER A 175 3.49 -24.21 -21.29
CA SER A 175 3.71 -24.82 -19.99
C SER A 175 4.37 -23.85 -19.01
N TRP A 176 5.31 -23.04 -19.50
CA TRP A 176 5.92 -21.99 -18.68
C TRP A 176 4.93 -20.85 -18.37
N GLY A 177 4.09 -20.46 -19.34
CA GLY A 177 3.00 -19.51 -19.12
C GLY A 177 2.02 -19.98 -18.05
N ASN A 178 1.62 -21.26 -18.09
CA ASN A 178 0.74 -21.87 -17.09
C ASN A 178 1.39 -21.93 -15.71
N PHE A 179 2.68 -22.24 -15.63
CA PHE A 179 3.42 -22.17 -14.36
C PHE A 179 3.44 -20.75 -13.78
N VAL A 180 3.78 -19.74 -14.60
CA VAL A 180 3.81 -18.34 -14.16
C VAL A 180 2.43 -17.87 -13.70
N GLY A 181 1.37 -18.19 -14.45
CA GLY A 181 0.01 -17.87 -14.07
C GLY A 181 -0.38 -18.49 -12.72
N LEU A 182 -0.04 -19.76 -12.51
CA LEU A 182 -0.32 -20.45 -11.24
C LEU A 182 0.51 -19.90 -10.07
N ALA A 183 1.77 -19.57 -10.29
CA ALA A 183 2.63 -18.96 -9.28
C ALA A 183 2.09 -17.59 -8.84
N TYR A 184 1.64 -16.76 -9.79
CA TYR A 184 0.98 -15.49 -9.46
C TYR A 184 -0.37 -15.69 -8.76
N ALA A 185 -1.20 -16.64 -9.22
CA ALA A 185 -2.50 -16.93 -8.62
C ALA A 185 -2.40 -17.28 -7.13
N MET A 186 -1.33 -17.97 -6.74
CA MET A 186 -1.02 -18.42 -5.37
C MET A 186 -0.03 -17.51 -4.63
N LEU A 187 0.30 -16.34 -5.18
CA LEU A 187 1.24 -15.41 -4.54
C LEU A 187 0.61 -14.82 -3.26
N PRO A 188 1.18 -15.07 -2.05
CA PRO A 188 0.54 -14.70 -0.79
C PRO A 188 0.14 -13.22 -0.71
N MET A 189 1.06 -12.33 -1.10
CA MET A 189 0.84 -10.88 -1.09
C MET A 189 -0.32 -10.45 -2.00
N SER A 190 -0.41 -10.99 -3.22
CA SER A 190 -1.51 -10.61 -4.13
C SER A 190 -2.86 -11.14 -3.64
N VAL A 191 -2.88 -12.31 -2.98
CA VAL A 191 -4.11 -12.84 -2.38
C VAL A 191 -4.59 -11.95 -1.24
N ILE A 192 -3.70 -11.53 -0.34
CA ILE A 192 -4.05 -10.67 0.81
C ILE A 192 -4.51 -9.29 0.33
N GLU A 193 -3.76 -8.64 -0.55
CA GLU A 193 -4.05 -7.26 -0.95
C GLU A 193 -5.33 -7.12 -1.77
N SER A 194 -5.54 -8.00 -2.75
CA SER A 194 -6.75 -7.94 -3.58
C SER A 194 -7.95 -8.58 -2.90
N GLY A 195 -7.74 -9.69 -2.17
CA GLY A 195 -8.82 -10.44 -1.53
C GLY A 195 -9.29 -9.81 -0.24
N TRP A 196 -8.36 -9.56 0.70
CA TRP A 196 -8.71 -9.04 2.02
C TRP A 196 -8.87 -7.52 2.03
N ASN A 197 -7.86 -6.79 1.54
CA ASN A 197 -7.88 -5.33 1.59
C ASN A 197 -8.74 -4.70 0.48
N GLY A 198 -8.95 -5.42 -0.63
CA GLY A 198 -9.59 -4.84 -1.81
C GLY A 198 -8.78 -3.69 -2.41
N HIS A 199 -7.45 -3.70 -2.23
CA HIS A 199 -6.61 -2.68 -2.81
C HIS A 199 -6.50 -2.85 -4.34
N PHE A 200 -6.35 -1.72 -5.04
CA PHE A 200 -6.45 -1.65 -6.50
C PHE A 200 -5.12 -1.83 -7.24
N GLU A 201 -4.07 -2.33 -6.58
CA GLU A 201 -2.74 -2.59 -7.15
C GLU A 201 -2.81 -3.46 -8.40
N SER A 202 -3.73 -4.43 -8.43
CA SER A 202 -3.94 -5.33 -9.57
C SER A 202 -4.37 -4.57 -10.84
N MET A 203 -5.13 -3.48 -10.69
CA MET A 203 -5.53 -2.60 -11.78
C MET A 203 -4.33 -1.83 -12.37
N VAL A 204 -3.45 -1.31 -11.50
CA VAL A 204 -2.20 -0.66 -11.93
C VAL A 204 -1.30 -1.67 -12.66
N ALA A 205 -1.12 -2.86 -12.07
CA ALA A 205 -0.34 -3.95 -12.66
C ALA A 205 -0.89 -4.37 -14.03
N PHE A 206 -2.22 -4.43 -14.19
CA PHE A 206 -2.86 -4.73 -15.46
C PHE A 206 -2.49 -3.71 -16.55
N PHE A 207 -2.65 -2.41 -16.30
CA PHE A 207 -2.31 -1.38 -17.29
C PHE A 207 -0.81 -1.34 -17.61
N VAL A 208 0.07 -1.52 -16.62
CA VAL A 208 1.52 -1.64 -16.82
C VAL A 208 1.85 -2.82 -17.72
N LEU A 209 1.34 -4.01 -17.41
CA LEU A 209 1.58 -5.20 -18.22
C LEU A 209 1.02 -5.07 -19.63
N LEU A 210 -0.11 -4.38 -19.81
CA LEU A 210 -0.73 -4.22 -21.13
C LEU A 210 0.09 -3.23 -21.96
N SER A 211 0.62 -2.17 -21.34
CA SER A 211 1.60 -1.28 -21.95
C SER A 211 2.86 -2.04 -22.39
N VAL A 212 3.40 -2.91 -21.54
CA VAL A 212 4.54 -3.79 -21.87
C VAL A 212 4.19 -4.75 -23.01
N TYR A 213 3.00 -5.37 -22.99
CA TYR A 213 2.56 -6.28 -24.04
C TYR A 213 2.53 -5.60 -25.41
N PHE A 214 1.97 -4.39 -25.50
CA PHE A 214 1.92 -3.64 -26.74
C PHE A 214 3.27 -3.05 -27.15
N LEU A 215 4.12 -2.70 -26.18
CA LEU A 215 5.51 -2.31 -26.41
C LEU A 215 6.27 -3.45 -27.12
N LEU A 216 6.18 -4.68 -26.59
CA LEU A 216 6.78 -5.87 -27.20
C LEU A 216 6.15 -6.28 -28.54
N CYS A 217 4.97 -5.75 -28.86
CA CYS A 217 4.31 -5.90 -30.16
C CYS A 217 4.61 -4.74 -31.12
N ASN A 218 5.52 -3.81 -30.78
CA ASN A 218 5.82 -2.59 -31.53
C ASN A 218 4.60 -1.67 -31.79
N ARG A 219 3.55 -1.76 -30.97
CA ARG A 219 2.36 -0.90 -31.04
C ARG A 219 2.51 0.29 -30.08
N HIS A 220 3.39 1.22 -30.44
CA HIS A 220 3.80 2.36 -29.61
C HIS A 220 2.65 3.25 -29.16
N VAL A 221 1.65 3.58 -30.00
CA VAL A 221 0.50 4.40 -29.57
C VAL A 221 -0.28 3.73 -28.44
N LEU A 222 -0.66 2.46 -28.63
CA LEU A 222 -1.40 1.69 -27.62
C LEU A 222 -0.58 1.48 -26.34
N SER A 223 0.72 1.20 -26.48
CA SER A 223 1.62 1.10 -25.34
C SER A 223 1.62 2.40 -24.52
N GLY A 224 1.70 3.55 -25.19
CA GLY A 224 1.70 4.85 -24.53
C GLY A 224 0.35 5.18 -23.89
N VAL A 225 -0.79 4.95 -24.58
CA VAL A 225 -2.12 5.13 -23.99
C VAL A 225 -2.26 4.37 -22.67
N LEU A 226 -1.82 3.11 -22.65
CA LEU A 226 -1.95 2.27 -21.46
C LEU A 226 -0.96 2.63 -20.36
N LEU A 227 0.22 3.14 -20.71
CA LEU A 227 1.12 3.68 -19.71
C LEU A 227 0.54 4.95 -19.08
N GLY A 228 -0.12 5.79 -19.88
CA GLY A 228 -0.79 6.99 -19.39
C GLY A 228 -1.98 6.65 -18.50
N LEU A 229 -2.77 5.63 -18.85
CA LEU A 229 -3.83 5.12 -17.97
C LEU A 229 -3.28 4.47 -16.69
N ALA A 230 -2.16 3.74 -16.75
CA ALA A 230 -1.49 3.23 -15.56
C ALA A 230 -1.07 4.38 -14.62
N THR A 231 -0.45 5.42 -15.21
CA THR A 231 -0.01 6.65 -14.51
C THR A 231 -1.20 7.42 -13.93
N ALA A 232 -2.31 7.45 -14.65
CA ALA A 232 -3.54 8.10 -14.22
C ALA A 232 -4.40 7.24 -13.28
N THR A 233 -4.02 5.99 -13.03
CA THR A 233 -4.56 5.15 -11.95
C THR A 233 -3.71 5.32 -10.69
N LYS A 234 -2.38 5.40 -10.86
CA LYS A 234 -1.40 5.66 -9.79
C LYS A 234 -0.20 6.32 -10.45
N LEU A 235 0.41 7.36 -9.88
CA LEU A 235 1.40 8.19 -10.62
C LEU A 235 2.68 7.43 -11.03
N PHE A 236 3.01 6.37 -10.29
CA PHE A 236 4.32 5.74 -10.31
C PHE A 236 4.74 5.01 -11.61
N PRO A 237 3.84 4.34 -12.35
CA PRO A 237 4.12 3.81 -13.68
C PRO A 237 4.67 4.85 -14.66
N GLY A 238 4.40 6.14 -14.47
CA GLY A 238 4.93 7.21 -15.31
C GLY A 238 6.46 7.21 -15.41
N LEU A 239 7.17 6.68 -14.41
CA LEU A 239 8.63 6.53 -14.44
C LEU A 239 9.14 5.54 -15.48
N LEU A 240 8.27 4.67 -15.99
CA LEU A 240 8.63 3.76 -17.08
C LEU A 240 8.69 4.50 -18.43
N LEU A 241 8.15 5.71 -18.53
CA LEU A 241 8.14 6.52 -19.74
C LEU A 241 9.54 6.63 -20.38
N PRO A 242 10.59 7.14 -19.69
CA PRO A 242 11.92 7.24 -20.30
C PRO A 242 12.42 5.88 -20.79
N VAL A 243 12.26 4.83 -19.99
CA VAL A 243 12.70 3.48 -20.36
C VAL A 243 12.01 2.97 -21.64
N PHE A 244 10.70 3.17 -21.76
CA PHE A 244 9.91 2.70 -22.89
C PHE A 244 10.14 3.54 -24.14
N VAL A 245 10.35 4.87 -24.00
CA VAL A 245 10.74 5.74 -25.12
C VAL A 245 11.98 5.21 -25.82
N PHE A 246 13.03 4.88 -25.05
CA PHE A 246 14.30 4.46 -25.63
C PHE A 246 14.32 3.02 -26.14
N TYR A 247 13.30 2.23 -25.82
CA TYR A 247 13.10 0.92 -26.46
C TYR A 247 12.76 1.05 -27.95
N PHE A 248 12.03 2.10 -28.35
CA PHE A 248 11.68 2.29 -29.76
C PHE A 248 12.86 2.83 -30.58
N ARG A 249 13.04 2.26 -31.79
CA ARG A 249 14.13 2.62 -32.70
C ARG A 249 13.94 3.96 -33.42
N THR A 250 12.72 4.28 -33.84
CA THR A 250 12.45 5.47 -34.66
C THR A 250 11.99 6.65 -33.82
N TRP A 251 12.42 7.86 -34.17
CA TRP A 251 11.97 9.11 -33.50
C TRP A 251 10.46 9.31 -33.60
N ARG A 252 9.86 8.91 -34.74
CA ARG A 252 8.41 8.94 -34.93
C ARG A 252 7.68 8.10 -33.88
N SER A 253 8.06 6.83 -33.70
CA SER A 253 7.44 5.96 -32.70
C SER A 253 7.66 6.47 -31.26
N ARG A 254 8.79 7.12 -30.99
CA ARG A 254 9.06 7.77 -29.70
C ARG A 254 8.09 8.92 -29.44
N ILE A 255 7.93 9.82 -30.40
CA ILE A 255 6.96 10.93 -30.29
C ILE A 255 5.55 10.38 -30.12
N GLU A 256 5.13 9.45 -30.97
CA GLU A 256 3.78 8.88 -30.93
C GLU A 256 3.49 8.21 -29.58
N PHE A 257 4.46 7.52 -28.98
CA PHE A 257 4.37 6.96 -27.64
C PHE A 257 4.30 8.02 -26.54
N VAL A 258 5.16 9.04 -26.57
CA VAL A 258 5.16 10.12 -25.55
C VAL A 258 3.85 10.89 -25.60
N ILE A 259 3.43 11.31 -26.79
CA ILE A 259 2.19 12.04 -27.00
C ILE A 259 1.00 11.21 -26.51
N SER A 260 0.91 9.93 -26.89
CA SER A 260 -0.22 9.11 -26.45
C SER A 260 -0.23 8.85 -24.94
N THR A 261 0.94 8.74 -24.31
CA THR A 261 1.08 8.63 -22.84
C THR A 261 0.60 9.90 -22.15
N VAL A 262 1.11 11.07 -22.57
CA VAL A 262 0.77 12.36 -21.95
C VAL A 262 -0.69 12.69 -22.19
N ILE A 263 -1.19 12.55 -23.42
CA ILE A 263 -2.59 12.85 -23.75
C ILE A 263 -3.52 11.94 -22.96
N SER A 264 -3.29 10.62 -22.90
CA SER A 264 -4.19 9.74 -22.14
C SER A 264 -4.20 10.04 -20.63
N ALA A 265 -3.05 10.37 -20.05
CA ALA A 265 -2.98 10.79 -18.65
C ALA A 265 -3.71 12.13 -18.42
N LEU A 266 -3.49 13.14 -19.26
CA LEU A 266 -4.13 14.45 -19.13
C LEU A 266 -5.63 14.43 -19.44
N LEU A 267 -6.06 13.67 -20.45
CA LEU A 267 -7.48 13.51 -20.78
C LEU A 267 -8.27 12.91 -19.61
N SER A 268 -7.63 12.05 -18.81
CA SER A 268 -8.24 11.50 -17.60
C SER A 268 -8.48 12.56 -16.51
N LEU A 269 -7.89 13.76 -16.58
CA LEU A 269 -8.16 14.83 -15.61
C LEU A 269 -9.38 15.67 -16.03
N LEU A 270 -9.78 15.65 -17.31
CA LEU A 270 -10.78 16.57 -17.84
C LEU A 270 -12.14 16.54 -17.09
N PRO A 271 -12.72 15.38 -16.74
CA PRO A 271 -13.98 15.32 -15.99
C PRO A 271 -13.92 15.97 -14.60
N PHE A 272 -12.72 16.18 -14.03
CA PHE A 272 -12.54 16.89 -12.77
C PHE A 272 -12.19 18.36 -12.99
N LEU A 273 -11.30 18.66 -13.95
CA LEU A 273 -10.86 20.02 -14.24
C LEU A 273 -12.00 20.91 -14.77
N VAL A 274 -12.91 20.38 -15.58
CA VAL A 274 -14.00 21.17 -16.16
C VAL A 274 -14.97 21.66 -15.06
N PRO A 275 -15.52 20.81 -14.18
CA PRO A 275 -16.34 21.27 -13.06
C PRO A 275 -15.61 22.24 -12.12
N ILE A 276 -14.33 22.01 -11.83
CA ILE A 276 -13.52 22.91 -11.00
C ILE A 276 -13.43 24.29 -11.63
N TRP A 277 -13.11 24.35 -12.94
CA TRP A 277 -13.03 25.60 -13.68
C TRP A 277 -14.37 26.33 -13.75
N LEU A 278 -15.48 25.61 -13.89
CA LEU A 278 -16.83 26.21 -13.89
C LEU A 278 -17.23 26.77 -12.52
N ARG A 279 -16.70 26.21 -11.42
CA ARG A 279 -17.04 26.62 -10.05
C ARG A 279 -16.09 27.68 -9.47
N SER A 280 -14.89 27.84 -10.05
CA SER A 280 -13.90 28.82 -9.58
C SER A 280 -14.30 30.28 -9.75
N ASP A 281 -15.33 30.58 -10.56
CA ASP A 281 -15.82 31.94 -10.78
C ASP A 281 -16.78 32.44 -9.67
N ASP A 282 -17.23 31.56 -8.76
CA ASP A 282 -18.03 31.93 -7.58
C ASP A 282 -17.14 32.44 -6.43
N THR A 283 -16.87 33.75 -6.44
CA THR A 283 -15.96 34.52 -5.57
C THR A 283 -16.30 34.58 -4.06
N THR A 284 -16.96 33.58 -3.48
CA THR A 284 -17.30 33.55 -2.03
C THR A 284 -16.77 32.34 -1.24
N ALA A 285 -16.04 31.40 -1.86
CA ALA A 285 -15.37 30.32 -1.12
C ALA A 285 -13.97 30.78 -0.65
N THR A 286 -13.93 31.38 0.53
CA THR A 286 -12.72 31.72 1.27
C THR A 286 -11.85 30.49 1.54
N ALA A 287 -10.62 30.53 1.02
CA ALA A 287 -9.40 29.92 1.56
C ALA A 287 -9.48 28.46 2.07
N SER A 288 -9.22 27.49 1.20
CA SER A 288 -8.58 26.22 1.65
C SER A 288 -7.84 25.42 0.57
N PHE A 289 -8.07 25.64 -0.72
CA PHE A 289 -7.25 25.02 -1.79
C PHE A 289 -7.14 25.95 -3.01
N ASN A 290 -6.40 27.05 -2.86
CA ASN A 290 -6.22 28.01 -3.97
C ASN A 290 -5.25 27.47 -5.02
N ASP A 291 -5.66 27.62 -6.28
CA ASP A 291 -5.00 27.33 -7.56
C ASP A 291 -5.02 25.88 -8.08
N THR A 292 -5.24 25.75 -9.39
CA THR A 292 -4.98 24.54 -10.20
C THR A 292 -3.53 24.03 -10.07
N SER A 293 -2.60 24.86 -9.57
CA SER A 293 -1.29 24.41 -9.11
C SER A 293 -1.43 23.41 -7.95
N GLY A 294 -2.46 23.53 -7.12
CA GLY A 294 -2.79 22.65 -6.00
C GLY A 294 -3.06 21.20 -6.39
N ILE A 295 -3.67 20.90 -7.54
CA ILE A 295 -3.88 19.48 -7.94
C ILE A 295 -2.54 18.83 -8.30
N ILE A 296 -1.75 19.53 -9.13
CA ILE A 296 -0.41 19.07 -9.50
C ILE A 296 0.49 19.07 -8.27
N GLU A 297 0.38 20.05 -7.38
CA GLU A 297 1.15 20.15 -6.15
C GLU A 297 0.74 19.10 -5.12
N ILE A 298 -0.54 18.75 -4.96
CA ILE A 298 -0.99 17.63 -4.11
C ILE A 298 -0.46 16.32 -4.69
N MET A 299 -0.60 16.13 -6.01
CA MET A 299 -0.06 14.96 -6.69
C MET A 299 1.47 14.88 -6.58
N LEU A 300 2.18 16.00 -6.77
CA LEU A 300 3.64 16.07 -6.69
C LEU A 300 4.13 15.98 -5.24
N LYS A 301 3.49 16.63 -4.26
CA LYS A 301 3.78 16.47 -2.83
C LYS A 301 3.60 15.02 -2.43
N SER A 302 2.53 14.37 -2.87
CA SER A 302 2.36 12.93 -2.63
C SER A 302 3.53 12.08 -3.18
N VAL A 303 4.22 12.53 -4.23
CA VAL A 303 5.35 11.82 -4.85
C VAL A 303 6.72 12.27 -4.30
N PHE A 304 6.86 13.54 -3.91
CA PHE A 304 8.13 14.23 -3.71
C PHE A 304 8.24 14.92 -2.34
N ASP A 305 7.35 14.66 -1.37
CA ASP A 305 7.39 15.34 -0.07
C ASP A 305 8.78 15.24 0.57
N PRO A 306 9.57 16.34 0.64
CA PRO A 306 10.93 16.29 1.14
C PRO A 306 10.99 16.12 2.66
N THR A 307 9.87 16.31 3.36
CA THR A 307 9.79 16.13 4.81
C THR A 307 9.87 14.67 5.23
N ALA A 308 9.67 13.76 4.27
CA ALA A 308 9.48 12.34 4.51
C ALA A 308 10.73 11.51 4.74
N HIS A 309 11.87 12.00 4.25
CA HIS A 309 13.13 11.28 4.34
C HIS A 309 14.24 12.26 4.66
N PRO A 310 15.32 11.83 5.32
CA PRO A 310 16.56 12.59 5.33
C PRO A 310 16.88 12.97 3.88
N LEU A 311 16.97 14.27 3.59
CA LEU A 311 17.21 14.84 2.25
C LEU A 311 18.28 14.06 1.43
N ILE A 312 19.29 13.53 2.13
CA ILE A 312 20.36 12.70 1.61
C ILE A 312 19.84 11.42 0.93
N ILE A 313 18.91 10.68 1.55
CA ILE A 313 18.36 9.42 1.00
C ILE A 313 17.59 9.73 -0.28
N THR A 314 16.75 10.76 -0.27
CA THR A 314 15.98 11.21 -1.43
C THR A 314 16.89 11.60 -2.58
N VAL A 315 17.93 12.40 -2.32
CA VAL A 315 18.92 12.81 -3.33
C VAL A 315 19.66 11.59 -3.90
N LEU A 316 20.10 10.65 -3.07
CA LEU A 316 20.78 9.44 -3.52
C LEU A 316 19.87 8.55 -4.39
N LEU A 317 18.60 8.37 -4.00
CA LEU A 317 17.62 7.61 -4.76
C LEU A 317 17.37 8.22 -6.14
N PHE A 318 17.06 9.51 -6.21
CA PHE A 318 16.79 10.19 -7.48
C PHE A 318 18.04 10.28 -8.37
N THR A 319 19.21 10.50 -7.78
CA THR A 319 20.49 10.46 -8.50
C THR A 319 20.74 9.06 -9.08
N GLY A 320 20.51 8.01 -8.29
CA GLY A 320 20.62 6.61 -8.73
C GLY A 320 19.64 6.28 -9.86
N ILE A 321 18.37 6.70 -9.74
CA ILE A 321 17.35 6.57 -10.80
C ILE A 321 17.81 7.27 -12.08
N GLY A 322 18.31 8.51 -11.97
CA GLY A 322 18.82 9.30 -13.09
C GLY A 322 19.99 8.61 -13.79
N PHE A 323 20.97 8.09 -13.04
CA PHE A 323 22.08 7.32 -13.60
C PHE A 323 21.62 6.02 -14.26
N LEU A 324 20.66 5.32 -13.66
CA LEU A 324 20.11 4.10 -14.25
C LEU A 324 19.50 4.44 -15.61
N ILE A 325 18.59 5.42 -15.66
CA ILE A 325 17.94 5.90 -16.88
C ILE A 325 18.99 6.30 -17.92
N LEU A 326 20.00 7.08 -17.55
CA LEU A 326 21.05 7.50 -18.46
C LEU A 326 21.86 6.32 -19.02
N ALA A 327 22.26 5.36 -18.17
CA ALA A 327 22.98 4.16 -18.58
C ALA A 327 22.15 3.33 -19.57
N ILE A 328 20.83 3.25 -19.36
CA ILE A 328 19.89 2.58 -20.25
C ILE A 328 19.76 3.31 -21.58
N ILE A 329 19.66 4.63 -21.57
CA ILE A 329 19.63 5.46 -22.77
C ILE A 329 20.85 5.17 -23.63
N ILE A 330 22.05 5.26 -23.04
CA ILE A 330 23.32 5.01 -23.73
C ILE A 330 23.34 3.59 -24.28
N GLN A 331 22.83 2.62 -23.52
CA GLN A 331 22.80 1.23 -23.95
C GLN A 331 21.82 0.98 -25.10
N PHE A 332 20.58 1.46 -25.04
CA PHE A 332 19.60 1.23 -26.10
C PHE A 332 19.94 1.97 -27.39
N LEU A 333 20.74 3.04 -27.32
CA LEU A 333 21.33 3.70 -28.49
C LEU A 333 22.41 2.83 -29.17
N ARG A 334 23.01 1.86 -28.47
CA ARG A 334 23.93 0.88 -29.07
C ARG A 334 23.12 -0.30 -29.61
N ASP A 335 23.07 -0.48 -30.93
CA ASP A 335 22.19 -1.48 -31.57
C ASP A 335 22.80 -2.91 -31.61
N ASN A 336 23.52 -3.31 -30.56
CA ASN A 336 24.16 -4.63 -30.46
C ASN A 336 23.77 -5.34 -29.16
N ASP A 337 23.11 -6.50 -29.28
CA ASP A 337 22.60 -7.23 -28.12
C ASP A 337 23.69 -7.82 -27.22
N ASN A 338 24.88 -8.09 -27.77
CA ASN A 338 26.03 -8.55 -26.98
C ASN A 338 26.50 -7.50 -25.97
N ASP A 339 26.22 -6.23 -26.23
CA ASP A 339 26.61 -5.14 -25.34
C ASP A 339 25.71 -5.06 -24.09
N ASN A 340 24.58 -5.78 -24.06
CA ASN A 340 23.62 -5.72 -22.95
C ASN A 340 24.07 -6.48 -21.69
N VAL A 341 25.09 -7.35 -21.81
CA VAL A 341 25.56 -8.20 -20.69
C VAL A 341 26.09 -7.36 -19.52
N LEU A 342 26.90 -6.34 -19.79
CA LEU A 342 27.45 -5.46 -18.76
C LEU A 342 26.35 -4.64 -18.05
N PRO A 343 25.50 -3.88 -18.77
CA PRO A 343 24.34 -3.21 -18.19
C PRO A 343 23.46 -4.14 -17.36
N TYR A 344 23.18 -5.35 -17.84
CA TYR A 344 22.36 -6.31 -17.09
C TYR A 344 22.97 -6.69 -15.74
N ASN A 345 24.29 -6.92 -15.69
CA ASN A 345 24.98 -7.19 -14.43
C ASN A 345 25.02 -5.96 -13.53
N ILE A 346 25.21 -4.75 -14.07
CA ILE A 346 25.16 -3.49 -13.31
C ILE A 346 23.77 -3.32 -12.69
N VAL A 347 22.70 -3.41 -13.48
CA VAL A 347 21.32 -3.25 -13.00
C VAL A 347 20.98 -4.36 -12.00
N SER A 348 21.45 -5.59 -12.19
CA SER A 348 21.31 -6.66 -11.19
C SER A 348 22.01 -6.30 -9.87
N GLY A 349 23.22 -5.73 -9.93
CA GLY A 349 23.93 -5.25 -8.74
C GLY A 349 23.18 -4.12 -8.03
N VAL A 350 22.69 -3.12 -8.79
CA VAL A 350 21.85 -2.04 -8.28
C VAL A 350 20.59 -2.60 -7.61
N PHE A 351 19.95 -3.60 -8.22
CA PHE A 351 18.80 -4.26 -7.61
C PHE A 351 19.13 -4.86 -6.24
N GLY A 352 20.29 -5.52 -6.12
CA GLY A 352 20.75 -6.02 -4.83
C GLY A 352 21.01 -4.91 -3.80
N VAL A 353 21.55 -3.76 -4.22
CA VAL A 353 21.72 -2.58 -3.35
C VAL A 353 20.37 -2.03 -2.89
N VAL A 354 19.39 -1.94 -3.79
CA VAL A 354 18.02 -1.51 -3.50
C VAL A 354 17.40 -2.42 -2.44
N LEU A 355 17.52 -3.75 -2.58
CA LEU A 355 17.01 -4.70 -1.58
C LEU A 355 17.70 -4.56 -0.21
N ILE A 356 19.02 -4.32 -0.18
CA ILE A 356 19.74 -4.05 1.08
C ILE A 356 19.18 -2.79 1.73
N ALA A 357 19.02 -1.71 0.97
CA ALA A 357 18.52 -0.45 1.49
C ALA A 357 17.07 -0.59 1.98
N MET A 358 16.19 -1.28 1.23
CA MET A 358 14.83 -1.60 1.67
C MET A 358 14.83 -2.40 2.97
N GLY A 359 15.70 -3.41 3.08
CA GLY A 359 15.89 -4.18 4.31
C GLY A 359 16.32 -3.31 5.49
N MET A 360 17.33 -2.47 5.30
CA MET A 360 17.81 -1.55 6.34
C MET A 360 16.73 -0.59 6.80
N ILE A 361 15.98 0.02 5.88
CA ILE A 361 14.85 0.91 6.20
C ILE A 361 13.79 0.13 6.98
N ALA A 362 13.40 -1.06 6.52
CA ALA A 362 12.41 -1.89 7.20
C ALA A 362 12.86 -2.36 8.60
N GLY A 363 14.15 -2.58 8.83
CA GLY A 363 14.67 -2.93 10.16
C GLY A 363 14.87 -1.74 11.08
N TRP A 364 15.23 -0.58 10.52
CA TRP A 364 15.45 0.64 11.28
C TRP A 364 14.13 1.29 11.71
N TYR A 365 13.13 1.29 10.84
CA TYR A 365 11.84 1.95 11.07
C TYR A 365 11.25 1.68 12.45
N PRO A 366 11.03 0.42 12.92
CA PRO A 366 10.42 0.18 14.24
C PRO A 366 11.29 0.62 15.43
N LEU A 367 12.57 0.96 15.19
CA LEU A 367 13.49 1.50 16.19
C LEU A 367 13.57 3.04 16.14
N SER A 368 13.05 3.66 15.07
CA SER A 368 13.17 5.09 14.82
C SER A 368 12.07 5.88 15.53
N LEU A 369 12.34 7.17 15.80
CA LEU A 369 11.34 8.05 16.41
C LEU A 369 10.17 8.29 15.46
N GLU A 370 10.38 8.25 14.14
CA GLU A 370 9.34 8.45 13.14
C GLU A 370 8.27 7.35 13.17
N SER A 371 8.62 6.10 13.54
CA SER A 371 7.62 5.04 13.74
C SER A 371 6.59 5.33 14.84
N ARG A 372 6.86 6.33 15.68
CA ARG A 372 5.95 6.80 16.72
C ARG A 372 4.87 7.73 16.17
N LEU A 373 5.18 8.44 15.08
CA LEU A 373 4.32 9.45 14.47
C LEU A 373 3.20 8.87 13.61
N VAL A 374 3.19 7.55 13.42
CA VAL A 374 2.27 6.91 12.49
C VAL A 374 1.52 5.75 13.11
N TYR A 375 0.25 5.63 12.73
CA TYR A 375 -0.70 4.69 13.30
C TYR A 375 -0.44 3.22 12.90
N TRP A 376 0.53 2.97 12.02
CA TRP A 376 1.01 1.65 11.67
C TRP A 376 2.35 1.35 12.36
N ARG A 377 2.33 0.34 13.23
CA ARG A 377 3.53 -0.22 13.86
C ARG A 377 3.62 -1.68 13.47
N TYR A 378 4.84 -2.19 13.37
CA TYR A 378 5.08 -3.62 13.36
C TYR A 378 6.14 -3.98 14.40
N PRO A 379 6.15 -5.23 14.88
CA PRO A 379 7.11 -5.68 15.87
C PRO A 379 8.55 -5.41 15.43
N ALA A 380 9.41 -4.90 16.33
CA ALA A 380 10.80 -4.60 16.01
C ALA A 380 11.56 -5.83 15.50
N ASP A 381 11.24 -7.01 16.01
CA ASP A 381 11.76 -8.28 15.54
C ASP A 381 11.35 -8.63 14.11
N VAL A 382 10.11 -8.33 13.70
CA VAL A 382 9.69 -8.46 12.30
C VAL A 382 10.54 -7.53 11.42
N GLY A 383 10.81 -6.31 11.88
CA GLY A 383 11.74 -5.39 11.22
C GLY A 383 13.16 -5.97 11.07
N ILE A 384 13.72 -6.51 12.15
CA ILE A 384 15.06 -7.12 12.13
C ILE A 384 15.12 -8.29 11.15
N VAL A 385 14.09 -9.16 11.15
CA VAL A 385 13.99 -10.28 10.20
C VAL A 385 14.01 -9.77 8.76
N ARG A 386 13.27 -8.70 8.45
CA ARG A 386 13.27 -8.05 7.13
C ARG A 386 14.65 -7.54 6.74
N ALA A 387 15.32 -6.84 7.64
CA ALA A 387 16.66 -6.32 7.39
C ALA A 387 17.66 -7.43 7.06
N ILE A 388 17.67 -8.49 7.85
CA ILE A 388 18.58 -9.63 7.65
C ILE A 388 18.27 -10.32 6.33
N THR A 389 17.00 -10.60 6.05
CA THR A 389 16.59 -11.42 4.89
C THR A 389 16.74 -10.66 3.57
N ALA A 390 16.26 -9.42 3.49
CA ALA A 390 16.42 -8.57 2.32
C ALA A 390 17.89 -8.19 2.09
N GLY A 391 18.62 -7.89 3.17
CA GLY A 391 20.04 -7.62 3.13
C GLY A 391 20.85 -8.81 2.60
N ALA A 392 20.59 -10.01 3.11
CA ALA A 392 21.22 -11.23 2.63
C ALA A 392 20.89 -11.51 1.16
N ALA A 393 19.62 -11.38 0.77
CA ALA A 393 19.20 -11.56 -0.62
C ALA A 393 19.90 -10.56 -1.57
N GLY A 394 19.99 -9.29 -1.17
CA GLY A 394 20.67 -8.26 -1.93
C GLY A 394 22.18 -8.52 -2.07
N LEU A 395 22.87 -8.92 -0.99
CA LEU A 395 24.29 -9.31 -1.03
C LEU A 395 24.54 -10.49 -1.97
N VAL A 396 23.62 -11.45 -2.02
CA VAL A 396 23.70 -12.62 -2.90
C VAL A 396 23.51 -12.20 -4.35
N ILE A 397 22.53 -11.35 -4.64
CA ILE A 397 22.30 -10.80 -5.99
C ILE A 397 23.52 -10.02 -6.48
N ILE A 398 24.12 -9.16 -5.63
CA ILE A 398 25.36 -8.44 -5.94
C ILE A 398 26.50 -9.43 -6.22
N SER A 399 26.69 -10.42 -5.34
CA SER A 399 27.73 -11.44 -5.49
C SER A 399 27.56 -12.25 -6.78
N MET A 400 26.32 -12.57 -7.15
CA MET A 400 25.99 -13.26 -8.39
C MET A 400 26.26 -12.37 -9.61
N ALA A 401 25.86 -11.10 -9.59
CA ALA A 401 26.15 -10.16 -10.67
C ALA A 401 27.66 -9.99 -10.89
N TYR A 402 28.42 -9.80 -9.81
CA TYR A 402 29.88 -9.67 -9.88
C TYR A 402 30.56 -10.94 -10.40
N ARG A 403 30.16 -12.13 -9.91
CA ARG A 403 30.72 -13.42 -10.37
C ARG A 403 30.42 -13.66 -11.85
N ARG A 404 29.18 -13.42 -12.28
CA ARG A 404 28.77 -13.57 -13.69
C ARG A 404 29.58 -12.68 -14.61
N TRP A 405 29.76 -11.42 -14.24
CA TRP A 405 30.58 -10.47 -14.98
C TRP A 405 32.04 -10.90 -15.04
N LYS A 406 32.68 -11.18 -13.88
CA LYS A 406 34.10 -11.54 -13.81
C LYS A 406 34.44 -12.82 -14.57
N ARG A 407 33.52 -13.79 -14.60
CA ARG A 407 33.72 -15.09 -15.25
C ARG A 407 33.20 -15.15 -16.69
N GLY A 408 32.54 -14.10 -17.17
CA GLY A 408 31.88 -14.11 -18.48
C GLY A 408 30.81 -15.20 -18.59
N GLU A 409 30.05 -15.48 -17.53
CA GLU A 409 29.06 -16.57 -17.50
C GLU A 409 27.84 -16.31 -18.42
N LEU A 410 27.62 -15.04 -18.81
CA LEU A 410 26.55 -14.64 -19.71
C LEU A 410 27.15 -14.24 -21.06
N GLU A 411 26.81 -15.00 -22.10
CA GLU A 411 27.23 -14.71 -23.47
C GLU A 411 26.32 -13.65 -24.13
N TRP A 412 25.04 -13.61 -23.75
CA TRP A 412 24.04 -12.76 -24.39
C TRP A 412 22.88 -12.40 -23.45
N VAL A 413 22.35 -11.19 -23.58
CA VAL A 413 21.14 -10.72 -22.89
C VAL A 413 20.23 -9.98 -23.86
N SER A 414 18.97 -10.40 -23.97
CA SER A 414 17.99 -9.71 -24.83
C SER A 414 17.66 -8.31 -24.32
N LYS A 415 17.41 -7.37 -25.24
CA LYS A 415 16.92 -6.02 -24.91
C LYS A 415 15.67 -6.05 -24.03
N GLU A 416 14.78 -7.00 -24.28
CA GLU A 416 13.55 -7.19 -23.50
C GLU A 416 13.82 -7.61 -22.05
N THR A 417 14.80 -8.49 -21.84
CA THR A 417 15.17 -8.94 -20.49
C THR A 417 15.79 -7.79 -19.69
N LEU A 418 16.64 -7.00 -20.34
CA LEU A 418 17.21 -5.79 -19.74
C LEU A 418 16.11 -4.77 -19.42
N LEU A 419 15.19 -4.52 -20.36
CA LEU A 419 14.04 -3.63 -20.18
C LEU A 419 13.21 -4.01 -18.94
N ILE A 420 12.83 -5.29 -18.83
CA ILE A 420 12.02 -5.80 -17.73
C ILE A 420 12.73 -5.61 -16.39
N LEU A 421 14.02 -5.97 -16.32
CA LEU A 421 14.80 -5.83 -15.08
C LEU A 421 14.88 -4.37 -14.65
N VAL A 422 15.20 -3.48 -15.59
CA VAL A 422 15.24 -2.04 -15.37
C VAL A 422 13.90 -1.50 -14.86
N SER A 423 12.80 -1.83 -15.53
CA SER A 423 11.46 -1.36 -15.15
C SER A 423 11.10 -1.85 -13.75
N THR A 424 11.47 -3.09 -13.41
CA THR A 424 11.29 -3.65 -12.07
C THR A 424 12.05 -2.84 -11.03
N VAL A 425 13.35 -2.58 -11.26
CA VAL A 425 14.20 -1.84 -10.33
C VAL A 425 13.71 -0.40 -10.14
N LEU A 426 13.31 0.28 -11.21
CA LEU A 426 12.78 1.65 -11.11
C LEU A 426 11.49 1.74 -10.28
N LEU A 427 10.55 0.82 -10.51
CA LEU A 427 9.32 0.77 -9.71
C LEU A 427 9.61 0.48 -8.23
N LEU A 428 10.59 -0.40 -7.95
CA LEU A 428 11.01 -0.71 -6.58
C LEU A 428 11.73 0.45 -5.90
N MET A 429 12.66 1.14 -6.58
CA MET A 429 13.34 2.31 -6.02
C MET A 429 12.35 3.39 -5.59
N LEU A 430 11.25 3.55 -6.33
CA LEU A 430 10.22 4.52 -5.97
C LEU A 430 9.35 4.08 -4.79
N SER A 431 9.14 2.77 -4.59
CA SER A 431 8.49 2.29 -3.36
C SER A 431 9.24 2.72 -2.09
N MET A 432 10.52 3.10 -2.22
CA MET A 432 11.35 3.63 -1.14
C MET A 432 11.29 5.15 -0.97
N THR A 433 10.74 5.91 -1.92
CA THR A 433 10.68 7.39 -1.78
C THR A 433 9.55 7.84 -0.85
N ARG A 434 8.67 6.92 -0.44
CA ARG A 434 7.61 7.18 0.52
C ARG A 434 8.14 7.11 1.93
N GLU A 435 7.73 8.07 2.74
CA GLU A 435 7.93 8.19 4.20
C GLU A 435 7.76 6.84 4.91
N VAL A 436 6.80 6.07 4.40
CA VAL A 436 6.46 4.75 4.89
C VAL A 436 6.44 3.76 3.74
N PHE A 437 7.17 2.68 3.95
CA PHE A 437 7.26 1.56 3.03
C PHE A 437 6.06 0.62 3.23
N TYR A 438 5.13 0.59 2.27
CA TYR A 438 3.96 -0.30 2.30
C TYR A 438 4.09 -1.50 1.36
N GLY A 439 3.54 -2.62 1.79
CA GLY A 439 3.69 -3.91 1.12
C GLY A 439 3.02 -3.98 -0.24
N TRP A 440 1.84 -3.36 -0.37
CA TRP A 440 1.11 -3.32 -1.63
C TRP A 440 1.86 -2.58 -2.74
N TYR A 441 2.78 -1.65 -2.42
CA TYR A 441 3.62 -0.98 -3.43
C TYR A 441 4.59 -1.93 -4.15
N LEU A 442 4.87 -3.10 -3.56
CA LEU A 442 5.67 -4.12 -4.22
C LEU A 442 4.93 -4.80 -5.38
N LEU A 443 3.59 -4.85 -5.33
CA LEU A 443 2.77 -5.58 -6.31
C LEU A 443 2.88 -5.07 -7.73
N TRP A 444 3.27 -3.81 -7.96
CA TRP A 444 3.42 -3.29 -9.34
C TRP A 444 4.66 -3.85 -10.04
N SER A 445 5.69 -4.21 -9.27
CA SER A 445 6.97 -4.70 -9.80
C SER A 445 6.98 -6.24 -9.93
N ILE A 446 6.22 -6.94 -9.09
CA ILE A 446 6.22 -8.41 -9.04
C ILE A 446 5.84 -9.08 -10.37
N PRO A 447 4.79 -8.63 -11.10
CA PRO A 447 4.47 -9.21 -12.40
C PRO A 447 5.64 -9.12 -13.40
N LEU A 448 6.47 -8.08 -13.33
CA LEU A 448 7.65 -7.94 -14.18
C LEU A 448 8.75 -8.94 -13.81
N LEU A 449 8.92 -9.26 -12.51
CA LEU A 449 9.83 -10.31 -12.07
C LEU A 449 9.50 -11.67 -12.67
N PHE A 450 8.21 -11.99 -12.83
CA PHE A 450 7.76 -13.23 -13.50
C PHE A 450 8.09 -13.28 -14.99
N LEU A 451 8.43 -12.15 -15.61
CA LEU A 451 8.85 -12.07 -17.02
C LEU A 451 10.37 -12.19 -17.21
N LEU A 452 11.15 -12.26 -16.11
CA LEU A 452 12.61 -12.44 -16.15
C LEU A 452 12.98 -13.87 -16.55
N ASN A 453 13.98 -13.98 -17.43
CA ASN A 453 14.54 -15.27 -17.83
C ASN A 453 15.47 -15.87 -16.76
N ASP A 454 16.04 -15.02 -15.89
CA ASP A 454 16.94 -15.44 -14.81
C ASP A 454 16.15 -15.95 -13.60
N ARG A 455 15.93 -17.27 -13.56
CA ARG A 455 15.18 -17.94 -12.50
C ARG A 455 15.75 -17.71 -11.10
N ARG A 456 17.08 -17.59 -10.98
CA ARG A 456 17.71 -17.39 -9.67
C ARG A 456 17.42 -15.99 -9.15
N LEU A 457 17.62 -14.99 -10.01
CA LEU A 457 17.29 -13.60 -9.69
C LEU A 457 15.81 -13.44 -9.36
N PHE A 458 14.93 -14.04 -10.17
CA PHE A 458 13.49 -14.08 -9.95
C PHE A 458 13.12 -14.65 -8.57
N LEU A 459 13.60 -15.85 -8.21
CA LEU A 459 13.25 -16.49 -6.93
C LEU A 459 13.76 -15.70 -5.74
N MET A 460 15.00 -15.22 -5.82
CA MET A 460 15.60 -14.39 -4.77
C MET A 460 14.85 -13.09 -4.57
N ALA A 461 14.44 -12.45 -5.67
CA ALA A 461 13.66 -11.23 -5.65
C ALA A 461 12.27 -11.45 -5.03
N ILE A 462 11.51 -12.45 -5.49
CA ILE A 462 10.18 -12.73 -4.95
C ILE A 462 10.25 -13.07 -3.45
N LEU A 463 11.22 -13.88 -3.03
CA LEU A 463 11.42 -14.19 -1.62
C LEU A 463 11.71 -12.93 -0.80
N ALA A 464 12.65 -12.10 -1.26
CA ALA A 464 12.99 -10.86 -0.57
C ALA A 464 11.77 -9.93 -0.46
N LEU A 465 11.03 -9.73 -1.56
CA LEU A 465 9.85 -8.87 -1.57
C LEU A 465 8.71 -9.40 -0.68
N LEU A 466 8.47 -10.72 -0.68
CA LEU A 466 7.49 -11.34 0.20
C LEU A 466 7.88 -11.20 1.68
N LEU A 467 9.15 -11.32 2.03
CA LEU A 467 9.61 -11.16 3.41
C LEU A 467 9.61 -9.69 3.83
N ILE A 468 9.90 -8.78 2.91
CA ILE A 468 9.85 -7.33 3.14
C ILE A 468 8.41 -6.89 3.43
N TYR A 469 7.40 -7.52 2.82
CA TYR A 469 5.98 -7.20 2.91
C TYR A 469 5.47 -6.79 4.32
N PRO A 470 4.97 -5.56 4.48
CA PRO A 470 4.08 -5.18 5.58
C PRO A 470 2.68 -4.80 5.09
N SER A 471 1.65 -5.30 5.78
CA SER A 471 0.35 -4.61 5.82
C SER A 471 -0.36 -5.02 7.11
N TYR A 472 -0.22 -4.19 8.15
CA TYR A 472 -1.07 -4.29 9.33
C TYR A 472 -1.27 -2.89 9.90
N THR A 473 -2.43 -2.29 9.62
CA THR A 473 -2.92 -1.09 10.31
C THR A 473 -3.96 -1.56 11.31
N HIS A 474 -3.71 -1.42 12.61
CA HIS A 474 -4.66 -1.87 13.63
C HIS A 474 -4.65 -0.92 14.83
N ASP A 475 -5.82 -0.74 15.43
CA ASP A 475 -6.06 0.14 16.58
C ASP A 475 -6.03 -0.58 17.94
N ASN A 476 -6.39 -1.86 17.98
CA ASN A 476 -6.33 -2.73 19.15
C ASN A 476 -4.96 -3.42 19.38
N PHE A 477 -3.96 -2.73 19.94
CA PHE A 477 -2.66 -3.34 20.25
C PHE A 477 -2.73 -4.50 21.28
N ASN A 478 -3.78 -4.55 22.10
CA ASN A 478 -4.01 -5.67 23.03
C ASN A 478 -4.26 -7.00 22.31
N SER A 479 -5.01 -7.01 21.19
CA SER A 479 -5.18 -8.22 20.36
C SER A 479 -3.88 -8.66 19.67
N LEU A 480 -2.87 -7.79 19.69
CA LEU A 480 -1.54 -8.04 19.13
C LEU A 480 -0.56 -8.53 20.20
N GLY A 481 -1.04 -8.85 21.41
CA GLY A 481 -0.19 -9.33 22.50
C GLY A 481 0.78 -8.28 23.06
N TYR A 482 0.51 -7.00 22.80
CA TYR A 482 1.24 -5.89 23.40
C TYR A 482 0.47 -5.35 24.60
N GLU A 483 1.19 -5.11 25.70
CA GLU A 483 0.69 -4.21 26.73
C GLU A 483 1.05 -2.79 26.31
N GLU A 484 0.02 -2.04 25.95
CA GLU A 484 0.14 -0.60 25.88
C GLU A 484 -0.08 -0.05 27.28
N GLU A 485 1.01 0.31 27.96
CA GLU A 485 0.93 0.92 29.28
C GLU A 485 0.19 2.25 29.14
N ARG A 486 -1.05 2.30 29.64
CA ARG A 486 -1.85 3.51 29.70
C ARG A 486 -1.44 4.28 30.95
N ILE A 487 -0.75 5.41 30.76
CA ILE A 487 -0.32 6.29 31.85
C ILE A 487 -1.54 7.02 32.43
N TRP A 488 -2.42 7.46 31.53
CA TRP A 488 -3.72 8.02 31.84
C TRP A 488 -4.74 7.45 30.86
N SER A 489 -5.99 7.25 31.28
CA SER A 489 -7.04 6.76 30.39
C SER A 489 -8.42 7.14 30.87
N GLU A 490 -9.32 7.32 29.93
CA GLU A 490 -10.74 7.47 30.11
C GLU A 490 -11.49 6.65 29.06
N GLU A 491 -12.23 5.65 29.52
CA GLU A 491 -13.04 4.76 28.68
C GLU A 491 -14.41 5.36 28.31
N PHE A 492 -14.59 6.67 28.53
CA PHE A 492 -15.82 7.42 28.24
C PHE A 492 -17.12 6.77 28.73
N ASN A 493 -17.03 5.97 29.80
CA ASN A 493 -18.18 5.34 30.47
C ASN A 493 -19.14 6.38 31.10
N SER A 494 -18.80 7.67 31.06
CA SER A 494 -19.66 8.79 31.48
C SER A 494 -19.28 10.07 30.75
N ALA A 495 -20.28 10.84 30.32
CA ALA A 495 -20.07 12.19 29.80
C ALA A 495 -20.01 13.27 30.92
N GLN A 496 -20.04 12.84 32.20
CA GLN A 496 -19.99 13.74 33.35
C GLN A 496 -18.66 14.52 33.41
N GLY A 497 -18.75 15.81 33.74
CA GLY A 497 -17.60 16.72 33.82
C GLY A 497 -17.30 17.50 32.53
N TRP A 498 -17.96 17.15 31.42
CA TRP A 498 -17.92 17.98 30.21
C TRP A 498 -18.88 19.17 30.36
N SER A 499 -18.30 20.37 30.35
CA SER A 499 -19.03 21.62 30.16
C SER A 499 -19.26 21.87 28.67
N LYS A 500 -20.36 22.56 28.34
CA LYS A 500 -20.72 22.88 26.96
C LYS A 500 -20.99 24.36 26.81
N TYR A 501 -20.53 24.94 25.71
CA TYR A 501 -20.78 26.32 25.34
C TYR A 501 -20.98 26.43 23.83
N ILE A 502 -21.93 27.25 23.40
CA ILE A 502 -22.21 27.48 21.99
C ILE A 502 -21.83 28.93 21.68
N ASN A 503 -20.76 29.10 20.90
CA ASN A 503 -20.37 30.39 20.36
C ASN A 503 -21.20 30.71 19.12
N ARG A 504 -21.83 31.88 19.12
CA ARG A 504 -22.69 32.38 18.03
C ARG A 504 -22.30 33.78 17.58
N SER A 505 -21.11 34.24 17.95
CA SER A 505 -20.66 35.61 17.68
C SER A 505 -20.81 35.94 16.19
N ASN A 506 -21.57 36.99 15.87
CA ASN A 506 -21.83 37.44 14.48
C ASN A 506 -22.54 36.41 13.57
N SER A 507 -23.26 35.42 14.13
CA SER A 507 -24.06 34.47 13.33
C SER A 507 -25.48 34.96 13.00
N GLY A 508 -26.04 35.87 13.82
CA GLY A 508 -27.45 36.27 13.70
C GLY A 508 -28.46 35.19 14.10
N ILE A 509 -28.01 34.07 14.69
CA ILE A 509 -28.87 32.94 15.10
C ILE A 509 -29.36 33.15 16.54
N PRO A 510 -30.69 33.11 16.80
CA PRO A 510 -31.26 33.27 18.15
C PRO A 510 -30.81 32.19 19.14
N SER A 511 -30.82 32.54 20.43
CA SER A 511 -30.56 31.59 21.52
C SER A 511 -31.64 30.51 21.57
N GLY A 512 -31.22 29.24 21.68
CA GLY A 512 -32.13 28.08 21.80
C GLY A 512 -32.44 27.37 20.49
N VAL A 513 -32.07 27.94 19.35
CA VAL A 513 -32.24 27.30 18.02
C VAL A 513 -31.22 26.19 17.79
N ILE A 514 -30.00 26.39 18.28
CA ILE A 514 -28.95 25.36 18.29
C ILE A 514 -28.87 24.80 19.69
N THR A 515 -29.01 23.48 19.80
CA THR A 515 -28.85 22.75 21.05
C THR A 515 -27.62 21.86 20.99
N ALA A 516 -27.03 21.63 22.16
CA ALA A 516 -25.93 20.70 22.33
C ALA A 516 -26.14 19.99 23.66
N GLU A 517 -25.86 18.70 23.71
CA GLU A 517 -26.02 17.88 24.90
C GLU A 517 -24.97 16.79 24.99
N THR A 518 -24.84 16.28 26.21
CA THR A 518 -23.96 15.16 26.53
C THR A 518 -24.80 14.14 27.27
N TYR A 519 -24.87 12.91 26.75
CA TYR A 519 -25.65 11.83 27.37
C TYR A 519 -24.88 10.52 27.32
N ILE A 520 -25.43 9.48 27.95
CA ILE A 520 -24.86 8.13 27.95
C ILE A 520 -25.84 7.21 27.23
N ASP A 521 -25.34 6.45 26.26
CA ASP A 521 -26.10 5.40 25.57
C ASP A 521 -25.22 4.16 25.42
N GLU A 522 -25.77 2.97 25.68
CA GLU A 522 -25.04 1.68 25.67
C GLU A 522 -23.71 1.68 26.45
N SER A 523 -23.61 2.45 27.54
CA SER A 523 -22.38 2.68 28.35
C SER A 523 -21.29 3.52 27.69
N ARG A 524 -21.61 4.28 26.63
CA ARG A 524 -20.71 5.24 25.97
C ARG A 524 -21.21 6.66 26.14
N GLY A 525 -20.29 7.60 26.36
CA GLY A 525 -20.57 9.03 26.36
C GLY A 525 -20.77 9.54 24.93
N HIS A 526 -21.90 10.19 24.70
CA HIS A 526 -22.23 10.83 23.43
C HIS A 526 -22.30 12.36 23.59
N PHE A 527 -21.83 13.05 22.57
CA PHE A 527 -21.97 14.48 22.34
C PHE A 527 -22.97 14.66 21.20
N SER A 528 -24.14 15.19 21.51
CA SER A 528 -25.17 15.48 20.49
C SER A 528 -25.27 16.97 20.25
N ILE A 529 -25.47 17.32 18.99
CA ILE A 529 -25.62 18.68 18.51
C ILE A 529 -26.82 18.69 17.57
N ASP A 530 -27.77 19.56 17.81
CA ASP A 530 -28.91 19.74 16.92
C ASP A 530 -28.92 21.17 16.37
N THR A 531 -28.80 21.25 15.05
CA THR A 531 -28.88 22.49 14.25
C THR A 531 -30.08 22.46 13.29
N SER A 532 -30.92 21.43 13.35
CA SER A 532 -32.04 21.22 12.42
C SER A 532 -33.07 22.36 12.44
N SER A 533 -33.15 23.11 13.54
CA SER A 533 -34.06 24.23 13.71
C SER A 533 -33.53 25.56 13.18
N VAL A 534 -32.28 25.62 12.68
CA VAL A 534 -31.71 26.81 12.04
C VAL A 534 -32.40 27.02 10.69
N SER A 535 -32.74 28.26 10.34
CA SER A 535 -33.41 28.52 9.05
C SER A 535 -32.38 28.57 7.91
N ASP A 536 -32.76 28.13 6.71
CA ASP A 536 -31.92 28.17 5.50
C ASP A 536 -31.31 29.55 5.19
N ALA A 537 -31.94 30.64 5.63
CA ALA A 537 -31.43 32.01 5.44
C ALA A 537 -30.26 32.38 6.38
N GLN A 538 -29.98 31.57 7.40
CA GLN A 538 -28.95 31.81 8.41
C GLN A 538 -27.76 30.89 8.14
N LYS A 539 -26.57 31.47 7.95
CA LYS A 539 -25.33 30.70 7.73
C LYS A 539 -24.73 30.24 9.06
N LEU A 540 -24.12 29.04 9.05
CA LEU A 540 -23.47 28.46 10.22
C LEU A 540 -21.98 28.84 10.35
N ASP A 541 -21.43 29.60 9.40
CA ASP A 541 -20.00 29.95 9.28
C ASP A 541 -19.35 30.52 10.56
N ASN A 542 -20.14 31.11 11.47
CA ASN A 542 -19.68 31.70 12.73
C ASN A 542 -20.22 30.98 13.98
N VAL A 543 -20.65 29.73 13.84
CA VAL A 543 -21.09 28.89 14.95
C VAL A 543 -19.97 27.93 15.33
N SER A 544 -19.69 27.83 16.63
CA SER A 544 -18.93 26.70 17.16
C SER A 544 -19.55 26.17 18.43
N ILE A 545 -19.61 24.84 18.53
CA ILE A 545 -20.04 24.12 19.73
C ILE A 545 -18.78 23.61 20.41
N VAL A 546 -18.57 24.07 21.64
CA VAL A 546 -17.38 23.76 22.43
C VAL A 546 -17.79 22.84 23.57
N PHE A 547 -17.18 21.66 23.61
CA PHE A 547 -17.21 20.77 24.76
C PHE A 547 -15.86 20.84 25.46
N LYS A 548 -15.86 21.12 26.76
CA LYS A 548 -14.64 21.32 27.55
C LYS A 548 -14.69 20.49 28.82
N LYS A 549 -13.60 19.80 29.13
CA LYS A 549 -13.44 19.08 30.39
C LYS A 549 -12.04 19.31 30.96
N ASN A 550 -11.99 19.52 32.26
CA ASN A 550 -10.73 19.67 32.98
C ASN A 550 -10.17 18.27 33.26
N TYR A 551 -8.90 18.10 32.97
CA TYR A 551 -8.12 16.92 33.24
C TYR A 551 -6.93 17.28 34.13
N ALA A 552 -6.20 16.27 34.60
CA ALA A 552 -4.92 16.49 35.24
C ALA A 552 -4.06 15.25 34.96
N PHE A 553 -3.39 15.26 33.81
CA PHE A 553 -2.46 14.19 33.47
C PHE A 553 -1.12 14.76 33.00
N ARG A 554 -0.06 14.08 33.41
CA ARG A 554 1.30 14.43 33.03
C ARG A 554 1.60 13.93 31.63
N VAL A 555 2.22 14.78 30.83
CA VAL A 555 2.78 14.45 29.51
C VAL A 555 4.27 14.73 29.50
N GLU A 556 5.02 13.84 28.88
CA GLU A 556 6.45 13.95 28.63
C GLU A 556 6.68 14.01 27.11
N LYS A 557 7.92 14.29 26.68
CA LYS A 557 8.27 14.33 25.26
C LYS A 557 7.98 13.00 24.56
N GLU A 558 8.10 11.91 25.30
CA GLU A 558 7.81 10.55 24.90
C GLU A 558 6.37 10.15 25.21
N THR A 559 5.44 11.07 25.47
CA THR A 559 4.02 10.72 25.64
C THR A 559 3.30 10.82 24.30
N GLU A 560 2.41 9.86 24.07
CA GLU A 560 1.43 9.87 22.98
C GLU A 560 0.03 9.97 23.56
N PHE A 561 -0.83 10.72 22.89
CA PHE A 561 -2.26 10.76 23.15
C PHE A 561 -2.97 9.93 22.08
N VAL A 562 -3.87 9.04 22.50
CA VAL A 562 -4.69 8.23 21.60
C VAL A 562 -6.15 8.52 21.87
N ILE A 563 -6.92 8.72 20.81
CA ILE A 563 -8.36 8.89 20.86
C ILE A 563 -9.03 8.13 19.73
N ARG A 564 -10.13 7.46 20.05
CA ARG A 564 -11.02 6.84 19.06
C ARG A 564 -12.36 7.59 19.05
N LEU A 565 -12.69 8.15 17.89
CA LEU A 565 -13.93 8.87 17.63
C LEU A 565 -14.83 8.07 16.70
N THR A 566 -16.11 8.00 17.04
CA THR A 566 -17.18 7.44 16.23
C THR A 566 -18.28 8.48 16.03
N CYS A 567 -18.89 8.51 14.85
CA CYS A 567 -19.93 9.47 14.51
C CYS A 567 -21.16 8.73 13.99
N SER A 568 -22.36 9.17 14.40
CA SER A 568 -23.63 8.65 13.89
C SER A 568 -24.56 9.82 13.55
N TRP A 569 -25.12 9.84 12.33
CA TRP A 569 -26.15 10.77 11.90
C TRP A 569 -26.97 10.17 10.74
N ASP A 570 -28.21 10.63 10.57
CA ASP A 570 -29.19 10.14 9.58
C ASP A 570 -29.73 11.30 8.72
N PRO A 571 -29.65 11.30 7.36
CA PRO A 571 -29.03 10.32 6.47
C PRO A 571 -27.64 10.73 5.91
N THR A 572 -26.84 9.68 5.75
CA THR A 572 -25.63 9.46 4.93
C THR A 572 -24.97 10.64 4.20
N PHE A 573 -23.99 11.22 4.90
CA PHE A 573 -22.76 11.88 4.40
C PHE A 573 -22.78 13.27 3.71
N GLY A 574 -21.88 14.11 4.21
CA GLY A 574 -21.52 15.47 3.78
C GLY A 574 -20.53 16.05 4.79
N GLN A 575 -19.83 17.14 4.48
CA GLN A 575 -19.15 17.93 5.52
C GLN A 575 -20.25 18.52 6.41
N TYR A 576 -20.56 17.82 7.51
CA TYR A 576 -21.62 18.23 8.43
C TYR A 576 -21.06 19.10 9.55
N ALA A 577 -19.83 18.83 9.95
CA ALA A 577 -19.07 19.71 10.80
C ALA A 577 -17.57 19.50 10.61
N ASP A 578 -16.80 20.56 10.82
CA ASP A 578 -15.37 20.42 11.09
C ASP A 578 -15.16 20.20 12.59
N MET A 579 -14.08 19.54 12.96
CA MET A 579 -13.77 19.26 14.36
C MET A 579 -12.31 19.59 14.68
N SER A 580 -12.08 20.22 15.82
CA SER A 580 -10.75 20.29 16.45
C SER A 580 -10.79 19.72 17.87
N LEU A 581 -9.69 19.11 18.29
CA LEU A 581 -9.46 18.75 19.68
C LEU A 581 -8.19 19.45 20.14
N ASP A 582 -8.35 20.44 21.01
CA ASP A 582 -7.29 21.27 21.55
C ASP A 582 -6.99 20.90 23.00
N PHE A 583 -5.75 21.13 23.42
CA PHE A 583 -5.31 20.94 24.80
C PHE A 583 -4.70 22.23 25.35
N PHE A 584 -4.85 22.42 26.66
CA PHE A 584 -4.23 23.48 27.44
C PHE A 584 -3.57 22.87 28.68
N GLY A 585 -2.60 23.58 29.24
CA GLY A 585 -1.85 23.12 30.39
C GLY A 585 -0.71 24.04 30.78
N GLU A 586 0.18 23.54 31.63
CA GLU A 586 1.38 24.24 32.07
C GLU A 586 2.61 23.32 32.05
N ASP A 587 3.78 23.89 31.75
CA ASP A 587 5.06 23.21 31.91
C ASP A 587 5.52 23.18 33.38
N THR A 588 6.63 22.49 33.68
CA THR A 588 7.19 22.45 35.06
C THR A 588 7.59 23.81 35.64
N GLN A 589 7.69 24.86 34.82
CA GLN A 589 8.04 26.22 35.22
C GLN A 589 6.81 27.12 35.35
N GLY A 590 5.60 26.59 35.11
CA GLY A 590 4.34 27.34 35.16
C GLY A 590 4.06 28.16 33.89
N HIS A 591 4.77 27.91 32.78
CA HIS A 591 4.43 28.53 31.51
C HIS A 591 3.26 27.81 30.88
N ALA A 592 2.26 28.58 30.43
CA ALA A 592 1.11 28.04 29.71
C ALA A 592 1.54 27.35 28.41
N ILE A 593 1.04 26.14 28.20
CA ILE A 593 1.16 25.39 26.96
C ILE A 593 -0.21 25.22 26.31
N LYS A 594 -0.23 25.27 24.98
CA LYS A 594 -1.41 25.03 24.16
C LYS A 594 -1.00 24.26 22.92
N GLY A 595 -1.83 23.33 22.49
CA GLY A 595 -1.68 22.69 21.19
C GLY A 595 -2.97 22.04 20.73
N THR A 596 -2.88 21.38 19.57
CA THR A 596 -4.02 20.76 18.90
C THR A 596 -3.69 19.30 18.61
N ILE A 597 -4.49 18.39 19.16
CA ILE A 597 -4.42 16.93 18.97
C ILE A 597 -5.02 16.56 17.62
N ILE A 598 -6.23 17.06 17.35
CA ILE A 598 -6.94 16.86 16.09
C ILE A 598 -7.05 18.24 15.42
N PRO A 599 -6.30 18.50 14.33
CA PRO A 599 -6.43 19.75 13.61
C PRO A 599 -7.81 19.85 12.97
N MET A 600 -8.31 21.06 12.78
CA MET A 600 -9.59 21.31 12.11
C MET A 600 -9.62 20.59 10.76
N THR A 601 -10.45 19.55 10.66
CA THR A 601 -10.56 18.69 9.47
C THR A 601 -12.00 18.60 9.01
N SER A 602 -12.19 18.66 7.69
CA SER A 602 -13.48 18.60 7.00
C SER A 602 -13.92 17.19 6.61
N ALA A 603 -13.14 16.17 6.95
CA ALA A 603 -13.28 14.83 6.41
C ALA A 603 -14.06 13.85 7.32
N ILE A 604 -14.70 14.31 8.40
CA ILE A 604 -15.39 13.40 9.33
C ILE A 604 -16.74 12.96 8.73
N THR A 605 -16.95 11.64 8.66
CA THR A 605 -18.12 10.93 8.11
C THR A 605 -18.70 9.95 9.14
N ASN A 606 -19.91 9.41 8.89
CA ASN A 606 -20.46 8.37 9.77
C ASN A 606 -19.74 7.00 9.64
N LEU A 607 -18.89 6.83 8.61
CA LEU A 607 -18.05 5.64 8.41
C LEU A 607 -16.70 5.76 9.11
N THR A 608 -16.36 6.96 9.58
CA THR A 608 -15.05 7.20 10.16
C THR A 608 -15.00 6.66 11.58
N ASN A 609 -14.44 5.47 11.73
CA ASN A 609 -13.74 5.10 12.95
C ASN A 609 -12.40 5.84 12.93
N LEU A 610 -12.34 7.04 13.50
CA LEU A 610 -11.11 7.82 13.54
C LEU A 610 -10.32 7.42 14.77
N LEU A 611 -9.26 6.65 14.55
CA LEU A 611 -8.19 6.52 15.53
C LEU A 611 -7.15 7.61 15.26
N TRP A 612 -7.05 8.58 16.16
CA TRP A 612 -5.99 9.56 16.15
C TRP A 612 -4.96 9.24 17.21
N ARG A 613 -3.69 9.31 16.81
CA ARG A 613 -2.53 9.14 17.67
C ARG A 613 -1.64 10.35 17.51
N PHE A 614 -1.52 11.14 18.56
CA PHE A 614 -0.81 12.40 18.57
C PHE A 614 0.45 12.28 19.44
N SER A 615 1.62 12.60 18.86
CA SER A 615 2.88 12.62 19.60
C SER A 615 3.20 14.03 20.08
N PHE A 616 3.36 14.18 21.40
CA PHE A 616 3.75 15.45 22.02
C PHE A 616 5.18 15.88 21.66
N SER A 617 5.97 14.99 21.04
CA SER A 617 7.36 15.27 20.60
C SER A 617 7.49 16.41 19.59
N SER A 618 6.40 16.74 18.88
CA SER A 618 6.38 17.72 17.77
C SER A 618 5.99 19.13 18.20
N ILE A 619 5.26 19.28 19.31
CA ILE A 619 4.70 20.56 19.77
C ILE A 619 5.45 21.10 20.99
N LEU A 620 6.01 20.23 21.83
CA LEU A 620 6.70 20.65 23.03
C LEU A 620 8.17 20.96 22.75
N ASN A 621 8.53 22.26 22.78
CA ASN A 621 9.89 22.72 23.09
C ASN A 621 10.25 22.47 24.58
N CYS A 622 9.44 21.71 25.32
CA CYS A 622 9.67 21.41 26.72
C CYS A 622 10.75 20.34 26.83
N ASN A 623 11.89 20.72 27.40
CA ASN A 623 12.92 19.78 27.86
C ASN A 623 12.48 19.01 29.13
N THR A 624 11.27 19.25 29.65
CA THR A 624 10.72 18.70 30.90
C THR A 624 9.23 18.32 30.75
N SER A 625 8.69 17.54 31.71
CA SER A 625 7.29 17.12 31.75
C SER A 625 6.30 18.29 31.88
N CYS A 626 5.13 18.19 31.28
CA CYS A 626 4.03 19.18 31.40
C CYS A 626 2.79 18.53 32.00
N ILE A 627 1.85 19.34 32.48
CA ILE A 627 0.53 18.88 32.95
C ILE A 627 -0.51 19.43 31.98
N ILE A 628 -1.30 18.55 31.39
CA ILE A 628 -2.50 18.92 30.66
C ILE A 628 -3.63 19.07 31.67
N ASP A 629 -4.18 20.28 31.77
CA ASP A 629 -5.25 20.61 32.71
C ASP A 629 -6.63 20.68 32.04
N GLU A 630 -6.67 20.74 30.71
CA GLU A 630 -7.90 20.97 29.97
C GLU A 630 -7.85 20.40 28.55
N LEU A 631 -8.93 19.74 28.15
CA LEU A 631 -9.21 19.34 26.77
C LEU A 631 -10.46 20.05 26.26
N VAL A 632 -10.37 20.52 25.02
CA VAL A 632 -11.42 21.30 24.35
C VAL A 632 -11.72 20.68 23.00
N LEU A 633 -12.86 20.01 22.89
CA LEU A 633 -13.42 19.53 21.64
C LEU A 633 -14.29 20.63 21.04
N THR A 634 -13.93 21.14 19.87
CA THR A 634 -14.72 22.14 19.15
C THR A 634 -15.30 21.54 17.88
N VAL A 635 -16.60 21.72 17.69
CA VAL A 635 -17.34 21.28 16.51
C VAL A 635 -17.89 22.52 15.79
N TYR A 636 -17.58 22.64 14.50
CA TYR A 636 -17.99 23.74 13.62
C TYR A 636 -19.02 23.22 12.63
N PRO A 637 -20.33 23.34 12.89
CA PRO A 637 -21.34 22.79 12.01
C PRO A 637 -21.32 23.51 10.66
N VAL A 638 -21.33 22.74 9.59
CA VAL A 638 -21.29 23.22 8.20
C VAL A 638 -22.65 23.09 7.54
N ARG A 639 -23.48 22.14 7.99
CA ARG A 639 -24.85 21.94 7.52
C ARG A 639 -25.82 21.99 8.69
N MET A 640 -27.12 22.01 8.36
CA MET A 640 -28.21 21.85 9.33
C MET A 640 -28.51 20.36 9.50
N GLY A 641 -28.80 19.93 10.72
CA GLY A 641 -29.09 18.54 11.06
C GLY A 641 -28.78 18.19 12.51
N GLU A 642 -29.06 16.93 12.84
CA GLU A 642 -28.71 16.32 14.12
C GLU A 642 -27.41 15.53 13.98
N TYR A 643 -26.46 15.79 14.87
CA TYR A 643 -25.12 15.20 14.86
C TYR A 643 -24.86 14.53 16.19
N ARG A 644 -24.44 13.25 16.16
CA ARG A 644 -24.04 12.53 17.37
C ARG A 644 -22.61 12.02 17.21
N TYR A 645 -21.75 12.46 18.12
CA TYR A 645 -20.37 12.03 18.23
C TYR A 645 -20.21 11.18 19.49
N SER A 646 -19.48 10.09 19.41
CA SER A 646 -19.03 9.32 20.56
C SER A 646 -17.51 9.27 20.57
N ILE A 647 -16.94 9.49 21.75
CA ILE A 647 -15.54 9.18 22.00
C ILE A 647 -15.55 7.80 22.63
N ASP A 648 -15.01 6.79 21.95
CA ASP A 648 -14.98 5.43 22.48
C ASP A 648 -13.99 5.34 23.65
N TYR A 649 -12.82 5.96 23.51
CA TYR A 649 -11.81 6.06 24.57
C TYR A 649 -10.80 7.18 24.29
N MET A 650 -10.19 7.72 25.35
CA MET A 650 -8.96 8.51 25.30
C MET A 650 -7.94 7.91 26.26
N TYR A 651 -6.67 7.88 25.88
CA TYR A 651 -5.60 7.53 26.81
C TYR A 651 -4.28 8.17 26.40
N THR A 652 -3.37 8.29 27.37
CA THR A 652 -1.97 8.54 27.10
C THR A 652 -1.15 7.28 27.31
N THR A 653 -0.11 7.14 26.50
CA THR A 653 0.83 6.04 26.59
C THR A 653 2.25 6.53 26.29
N ARG A 654 3.25 5.69 26.55
CA ARG A 654 4.64 6.00 26.19
C ARG A 654 4.88 5.71 24.72
N ALA A 655 5.35 6.73 24.01
CA ALA A 655 5.96 6.64 22.70
C ALA A 655 7.24 5.79 22.80
N GLY A 656 7.19 4.58 22.26
CA GLY A 656 8.30 3.63 22.35
C GLY A 656 8.02 2.36 21.55
N PRO A 657 9.06 1.53 21.32
CA PRO A 657 8.86 0.21 20.73
C PRO A 657 7.87 -0.55 21.61
N LEU A 658 6.83 -1.11 20.98
CA LEU A 658 5.87 -1.94 21.69
C LEU A 658 6.64 -3.12 22.33
N ASN A 659 6.59 -3.25 23.66
CA ASN A 659 7.28 -4.33 24.36
C ASN A 659 6.54 -5.64 24.07
N PRO A 660 7.09 -6.58 23.28
CA PRO A 660 6.40 -7.82 23.00
C PRO A 660 6.24 -8.61 24.30
N ARG A 661 5.02 -9.05 24.63
CA ARG A 661 4.83 -10.03 25.72
C ARG A 661 5.61 -11.33 25.46
N TYR A 662 6.00 -11.60 24.22
CA TYR A 662 6.65 -12.83 23.79
C TYR A 662 7.91 -12.57 22.93
N ILE A 663 9.10 -12.70 23.52
CA ILE A 663 10.42 -12.60 22.83
C ILE A 663 10.67 -13.77 21.85
N LEU A 664 9.88 -14.84 21.91
CA LEU A 664 10.17 -16.11 21.25
C LEU A 664 9.93 -16.15 19.72
N ILE A 665 9.30 -15.13 19.13
CA ILE A 665 8.82 -15.18 17.74
C ILE A 665 9.93 -14.88 16.73
N SER A 666 10.88 -14.00 17.07
CA SER A 666 11.96 -13.54 16.19
C SER A 666 12.87 -14.68 15.71
N ILE A 667 13.25 -15.58 16.61
CA ILE A 667 14.12 -16.72 16.30
C ILE A 667 13.41 -17.65 15.30
N THR A 668 12.14 -17.96 15.54
CA THR A 668 11.32 -18.81 14.67
C THR A 668 11.18 -18.20 13.27
N LEU A 669 10.91 -16.90 13.17
CA LEU A 669 10.76 -16.22 11.87
C LEU A 669 12.10 -16.12 11.10
N VAL A 670 13.21 -15.84 11.80
CA VAL A 670 14.56 -15.89 11.19
C VAL A 670 14.89 -17.31 10.75
N THR A 671 14.62 -18.33 11.57
CA THR A 671 14.88 -19.73 11.23
C THR A 671 14.06 -20.18 10.03
N ILE A 672 12.77 -19.85 9.97
CA ILE A 672 11.91 -20.17 8.82
C ILE A 672 12.42 -19.48 7.55
N SER A 673 12.77 -18.19 7.65
CA SER A 673 13.27 -17.42 6.50
C SER A 673 14.62 -17.94 6.02
N PHE A 674 15.53 -18.27 6.94
CA PHE A 674 16.84 -18.84 6.63
C PHE A 674 16.72 -20.27 6.08
N ALA A 675 15.82 -21.09 6.63
CA ALA A 675 15.53 -22.42 6.11
C ALA A 675 14.99 -22.33 4.69
N ALA A 676 14.03 -21.43 4.42
CA ALA A 676 13.51 -21.19 3.07
C ALA A 676 14.63 -20.75 2.11
N TYR A 677 15.51 -19.85 2.55
CA TYR A 677 16.66 -19.39 1.77
C TYR A 677 17.72 -20.48 1.53
N VAL A 678 18.04 -21.30 2.53
CA VAL A 678 19.00 -22.41 2.43
C VAL A 678 18.43 -23.48 1.50
N LEU A 679 17.17 -23.86 1.68
CA LEU A 679 16.48 -24.80 0.81
C LEU A 679 16.51 -24.28 -0.63
N LEU A 680 16.11 -23.03 -0.85
CA LEU A 680 16.17 -22.38 -2.17
C LEU A 680 17.58 -22.43 -2.78
N ASN A 681 18.64 -22.13 -2.01
CA ASN A 681 20.01 -22.18 -2.52
C ASN A 681 20.50 -23.58 -2.83
N ILE A 682 20.17 -24.56 -1.99
CA ILE A 682 20.43 -25.96 -2.27
C ILE A 682 19.73 -26.32 -3.59
N GLU A 683 18.45 -25.95 -3.76
CA GLU A 683 17.71 -26.26 -4.99
C GLU A 683 18.35 -25.64 -6.22
N LEU A 684 18.74 -24.37 -6.13
CA LEU A 684 19.36 -23.63 -7.20
C LEU A 684 20.76 -24.13 -7.55
N HIS A 685 21.51 -24.66 -6.57
CA HIS A 685 22.82 -25.27 -6.80
C HIS A 685 22.68 -26.58 -7.56
N TRP A 686 21.76 -27.45 -7.12
CA TRP A 686 21.46 -28.74 -7.74
C TRP A 686 20.94 -28.58 -9.18
N ALA A 687 20.08 -27.60 -9.45
CA ALA A 687 19.56 -27.33 -10.79
C ALA A 687 20.66 -26.95 -11.81
N VAL A 688 21.77 -26.34 -11.35
CA VAL A 688 22.89 -25.93 -12.21
C VAL A 688 23.96 -27.00 -12.30
N SER A 689 24.23 -27.75 -11.24
CA SER A 689 25.15 -28.89 -11.27
C SER A 689 24.59 -30.08 -12.05
N GLY A 690 23.26 -30.28 -12.04
CA GLY A 690 22.56 -31.33 -12.79
C GLY A 690 22.71 -31.26 -14.31
N LYS A 691 23.11 -30.11 -14.87
CA LYS A 691 23.48 -30.00 -16.30
C LYS A 691 24.79 -30.74 -16.66
N ARG A 692 25.58 -31.19 -15.68
CA ARG A 692 26.84 -31.92 -15.93
C ARG A 692 26.72 -33.44 -15.90
N HIS A 693 25.57 -34.01 -15.52
CA HIS A 693 25.39 -35.47 -15.35
C HIS A 693 24.15 -36.03 -16.07
N CYS A 694 23.72 -35.44 -17.18
CA CYS A 694 22.67 -35.98 -18.04
C CYS A 694 23.09 -35.99 -19.50
#